data_AF-A0A6F8PX98-F1
#
_entry.id   AF-A0A6F8PX98-F1
#
_cell.length_a   1.000
_cell.length_b   1.000
_cell.length_c   1.000
_cell.angle_alpha   90.00
_cell.angle_beta   90.00
_cell.angle_gamma   90.00
#
_symmetry.space_group_name_H-M   'P 1'
#
loop_
_entity.id
_entity.type
_entity.pdbx_description
1 polymer ?
#
loop_
_entity_poly.entity_id
_entity_poly.type
_entity_poly.pdbx_seq_one_letter_code
_entity_poly.pdbx_strand_id
1 'polypeptide(L)'
;MSLGVAFNHKIKNSFVLFFTLWALIANAITPVYADELLEIDQAFALQTPTVIDGKININWKIADDYKLYKDKISVSASQVTLDAIQYSPAKSIDDPLFGKTEVYAHSAMLKIGYQGAATNSEITIKYQGCATSIGVCYPPQERKFTIALPTNQNTATTSNPAAFSSLQALNNFLAEGSGQAELLQADEAFKFSGVQNGKQLNLEWQIAEDYHLYRDKIKVKVTQGDADIDALQLPKATEIDDPLFGKTAVYHGLLQASLAIRNTSQDSVVEIEYQGCSAASGVCYPPTRKTVTISAAAFNNGAALPKLATATVGAEQNSTQQLSETDLIADTLKNSSVWIVILTFFVFGLLLSLTPCIFPMIPILSSIIVGQGDQLTTRRAFIMSLVYVLAMSITYTVAGVLAGVFGENLQAAFQNPWIIGSFSVVFLLLALSMFGFYELQLPSSVQSKLATLSNKQQGGTLTGVAIMGFLSALIVGPCVAPPLAGALIYIGQTGDALLGGVALFAMSIGMGMPLLLLGTSAGKLMPRAGAWMDAVKAVFGVMLIGVAIWMASRILPAEVTMFAWSLLLISSAVYLGAFNSTADKSGWFKLYKGLGLMMFLYGAILLIGMLAGSKDTLQPLKVFQNSNAGGQLQSDKLPFEKIKSSADLDAILAQGKPVMLDFYADWCVSCKEMEQFTFSDQKVQRALEGVTLLKADVTANDDLDKALMKRFGIIGPPAILFFENGQEHKAQRVVGFKNADDFSQTIQRAFTR
;
A
#
# COMPACT_ATOMS: atom_id res chain seq x y z
N MET A 1 42.04 -37.18 8.86
CA MET A 1 41.75 -36.33 10.04
C MET A 1 42.23 -34.87 9.91
N SER A 2 43.06 -34.49 8.92
CA SER A 2 43.55 -33.09 8.76
C SER A 2 42.70 -32.19 7.83
N LEU A 3 41.98 -32.74 6.83
CA LEU A 3 41.16 -31.93 5.91
C LEU A 3 39.80 -31.45 6.46
N GLY A 4 39.27 -32.09 7.51
CA GLY A 4 37.95 -31.74 8.08
C GLY A 4 37.96 -30.47 8.94
N VAL A 5 39.11 -30.10 9.49
CA VAL A 5 39.25 -28.91 10.36
C VAL A 5 39.35 -27.63 9.53
N ALA A 6 39.97 -27.68 8.35
CA ALA A 6 40.09 -26.54 7.44
C ALA A 6 38.76 -26.17 6.76
N PHE A 7 37.90 -27.14 6.47
CA PHE A 7 36.59 -26.90 5.84
C PHE A 7 35.56 -26.35 6.83
N ASN A 8 35.61 -26.82 8.09
CA ASN A 8 34.78 -26.31 9.18
C ASN A 8 35.15 -24.85 9.51
N HIS A 9 36.43 -24.48 9.38
CA HIS A 9 36.86 -23.10 9.57
C HIS A 9 36.42 -22.16 8.44
N LYS A 10 36.33 -22.63 7.18
CA LYS A 10 35.83 -21.83 6.04
C LYS A 10 34.32 -21.58 6.10
N ILE A 11 33.51 -22.56 6.50
CA ILE A 11 32.05 -22.37 6.63
C ILE A 11 31.72 -21.52 7.86
N LYS A 12 32.44 -21.73 8.98
CA LYS A 12 32.31 -20.87 10.16
C LYS A 12 32.75 -19.45 9.85
N ASN A 13 33.83 -19.25 9.08
CA ASN A 13 34.22 -17.93 8.60
C ASN A 13 33.24 -17.34 7.58
N SER A 14 32.52 -18.13 6.78
CA SER A 14 31.53 -17.59 5.82
C SER A 14 30.21 -17.23 6.50
N PHE A 15 29.80 -17.98 7.52
CA PHE A 15 28.62 -17.65 8.34
C PHE A 15 28.92 -16.50 9.29
N VAL A 16 30.15 -16.44 9.81
CA VAL A 16 30.67 -15.28 10.54
C VAL A 16 30.84 -14.10 9.61
N LEU A 17 31.35 -14.23 8.39
CA LEU A 17 31.37 -13.14 7.41
C LEU A 17 29.96 -12.67 7.12
N PHE A 18 28.99 -13.56 6.95
CA PHE A 18 27.60 -13.17 6.74
C PHE A 18 26.99 -12.50 7.97
N PHE A 19 27.27 -12.99 9.19
CA PHE A 19 26.74 -12.43 10.44
C PHE A 19 27.51 -11.20 10.92
N THR A 20 28.79 -11.04 10.59
CA THR A 20 29.57 -9.82 10.79
C THR A 20 29.27 -8.82 9.70
N LEU A 21 28.98 -9.23 8.46
CA LEU A 21 28.47 -8.34 7.43
C LEU A 21 27.07 -7.87 7.81
N TRP A 22 26.22 -8.75 8.35
CA TRP A 22 24.89 -8.39 8.85
C TRP A 22 24.94 -7.58 10.15
N ALA A 23 25.86 -7.88 11.07
CA ALA A 23 26.09 -7.10 12.29
C ALA A 23 26.91 -5.81 12.07
N LEU A 24 27.71 -5.72 11.00
CA LEU A 24 28.30 -4.48 10.49
C LEU A 24 27.23 -3.67 9.76
N ILE A 25 26.31 -4.29 9.03
CA ILE A 25 25.14 -3.59 8.46
C ILE A 25 24.21 -3.12 9.59
N ALA A 26 24.09 -3.85 10.70
CA ALA A 26 23.26 -3.48 11.85
C ALA A 26 23.93 -2.47 12.83
N ASN A 27 25.28 -2.47 12.95
CA ASN A 27 26.03 -1.50 13.77
C ASN A 27 26.61 -0.32 12.97
N ALA A 28 26.67 -0.40 11.64
CA ALA A 28 26.90 0.77 10.78
C ALA A 28 25.62 1.59 10.56
N ILE A 29 24.55 1.27 11.29
CA ILE A 29 23.47 2.23 11.59
C ILE A 29 23.87 3.07 12.81
N THR A 30 25.07 3.64 12.80
CA THR A 30 25.15 5.08 13.07
C THR A 30 24.30 5.77 12.00
N PRO A 31 23.68 6.93 12.23
CA PRO A 31 23.26 7.75 11.12
C PRO A 31 24.54 8.16 10.37
N VAL A 32 25.04 7.27 9.52
CA VAL A 32 25.62 7.72 8.27
C VAL A 32 24.44 8.48 7.68
N TYR A 33 24.57 9.79 7.64
CA TYR A 33 23.90 10.59 6.63
C TYR A 33 24.26 9.92 5.31
N ALA A 34 23.54 8.86 4.95
CA ALA A 34 23.39 8.44 3.58
C ALA A 34 22.70 9.65 3.00
N ASP A 35 23.48 10.45 2.25
CA ASP A 35 23.08 11.76 1.74
C ASP A 35 21.58 11.73 1.45
N GLU A 36 20.83 12.33 2.38
CA GLU A 36 19.38 12.26 2.40
C GLU A 36 18.96 12.78 1.04
N LEU A 37 18.40 11.90 0.21
CA LEU A 37 18.01 12.23 -1.16
C LEU A 37 17.15 13.49 -1.06
N LEU A 38 17.72 14.63 -1.48
CA LEU A 38 17.05 15.91 -1.40
C LEU A 38 15.67 15.77 -2.06
N GLU A 39 14.68 16.40 -1.46
CA GLU A 39 13.37 16.51 -2.10
C GLU A 39 13.54 17.15 -3.48
N ILE A 40 12.65 16.82 -4.41
CA ILE A 40 12.79 17.20 -5.83
C ILE A 40 12.95 18.72 -6.01
N ASP A 41 12.21 19.50 -5.24
CA ASP A 41 12.27 20.97 -5.29
C ASP A 41 13.54 21.55 -4.63
N GLN A 42 14.24 20.76 -3.82
CA GLN A 42 15.54 21.10 -3.24
C GLN A 42 16.69 20.66 -4.15
N ALA A 43 16.57 19.48 -4.78
CA ALA A 43 17.53 18.92 -5.73
C ALA A 43 17.54 19.69 -7.07
N PHE A 44 16.36 20.05 -7.58
CA PHE A 44 16.13 20.73 -8.85
C PHE A 44 15.19 21.91 -8.67
N ALA A 45 15.65 22.93 -7.93
CA ALA A 45 14.87 24.13 -7.66
C ALA A 45 14.56 24.91 -8.95
N LEU A 46 13.40 24.62 -9.54
CA LEU A 46 12.87 25.28 -10.72
C LEU A 46 12.31 26.65 -10.33
N GLN A 47 12.90 27.71 -10.87
CA GLN A 47 12.45 29.07 -10.65
C GLN A 47 11.22 29.36 -11.51
N THR A 48 10.35 30.24 -11.02
CA THR A 48 9.19 30.74 -11.77
C THR A 48 9.66 31.34 -13.11
N PRO A 49 9.11 30.88 -14.26
CA PRO A 49 9.49 31.41 -15.57
C PRO A 49 9.24 32.91 -15.66
N THR A 50 10.19 33.64 -16.24
CA THR A 50 10.09 35.11 -16.41
C THR A 50 10.15 35.47 -17.89
N VAL A 51 9.45 36.53 -18.28
CA VAL A 51 9.48 37.03 -19.66
C VAL A 51 10.38 38.26 -19.71
N ILE A 52 11.51 38.15 -20.42
CA ILE A 52 12.48 39.24 -20.60
C ILE A 52 12.79 39.32 -22.10
N ASP A 53 12.68 40.52 -22.68
CA ASP A 53 12.97 40.77 -24.10
C ASP A 53 12.18 39.88 -25.09
N GLY A 54 10.91 39.59 -24.78
CA GLY A 54 10.06 38.74 -25.62
C GLY A 54 10.45 37.25 -25.63
N LYS A 55 11.27 36.82 -24.67
CA LYS A 55 11.64 35.41 -24.46
C LYS A 55 11.26 34.96 -23.07
N ILE A 56 10.78 33.72 -22.98
CA ILE A 56 10.53 33.03 -21.72
C ILE A 56 11.87 32.45 -21.23
N ASN A 57 12.33 32.93 -20.09
CA ASN A 57 13.52 32.43 -19.41
C ASN A 57 13.09 31.47 -18.29
N ILE A 58 13.63 30.25 -18.35
CA ILE A 58 13.40 29.20 -17.35
C ILE A 58 14.75 28.81 -16.75
N ASN A 59 14.85 28.90 -15.42
CA ASN A 59 16.09 28.67 -14.70
C ASN A 59 15.92 27.58 -13.66
N TRP A 60 16.90 26.69 -13.56
CA TRP A 60 17.05 25.72 -12.47
C TRP A 60 18.28 26.04 -11.66
N LYS A 61 18.17 25.92 -10.34
CA LYS A 61 19.29 25.75 -9.44
C LYS A 61 19.36 24.28 -9.02
N ILE A 62 20.45 23.62 -9.37
CA ILE A 62 20.66 22.18 -9.15
C ILE A 62 21.59 22.03 -7.95
N ALA A 63 21.22 21.19 -6.99
CA ALA A 63 22.06 20.93 -5.82
C ALA A 63 23.39 20.25 -6.19
N ASP A 64 24.40 20.41 -5.34
CA ASP A 64 25.68 19.74 -5.52
C ASP A 64 25.45 18.23 -5.54
N ASP A 65 26.14 17.51 -6.43
CA ASP A 65 26.00 16.06 -6.65
C ASP A 65 24.72 15.61 -7.40
N TYR A 66 23.93 16.54 -7.92
CA TYR A 66 22.78 16.26 -8.79
C TYR A 66 23.03 16.69 -10.23
N LYS A 67 22.42 15.96 -11.18
CA LYS A 67 22.50 16.24 -12.61
C LYS A 67 21.12 16.20 -13.25
N LEU A 68 20.86 17.16 -14.15
CA LEU A 68 19.62 17.28 -14.90
C LEU A 68 19.87 16.92 -16.38
N TYR A 69 19.04 16.06 -16.98
CA TYR A 69 19.26 15.57 -18.35
C TYR A 69 18.66 16.52 -19.37
N LYS A 70 19.48 17.04 -20.29
CA LYS A 70 19.05 17.99 -21.31
C LYS A 70 18.01 17.39 -22.25
N ASP A 71 18.16 16.12 -22.63
CA ASP A 71 17.24 15.40 -23.52
C ASP A 71 15.89 15.04 -22.88
N LYS A 72 15.77 15.22 -21.55
CA LYS A 72 14.55 14.97 -20.78
C LYS A 72 13.83 16.24 -20.34
N ILE A 73 14.28 17.41 -20.80
CA ILE A 73 13.59 18.68 -20.60
C ILE A 73 12.67 18.94 -21.79
N SER A 74 11.37 19.09 -21.54
CA SER A 74 10.40 19.53 -22.55
C SER A 74 9.50 20.62 -22.01
N VAL A 75 9.14 21.56 -22.88
CA VAL A 75 8.31 22.71 -22.54
C VAL A 75 7.18 22.81 -23.54
N SER A 76 5.94 22.87 -23.06
CA SER A 76 4.75 23.10 -23.87
C SER A 76 3.94 24.27 -23.31
N ALA A 77 3.18 24.92 -24.19
CA ALA A 77 2.30 26.04 -23.81
C ALA A 77 0.92 25.81 -24.43
N SER A 78 -0.14 26.18 -23.71
CA SER A 78 -1.53 25.91 -24.10
C SER A 78 -2.09 26.93 -25.11
N GLN A 79 -1.60 28.17 -25.08
CA GLN A 79 -2.22 29.30 -25.79
C GLN A 79 -1.27 29.99 -26.79
N VAL A 80 -0.01 29.57 -26.87
CA VAL A 80 1.06 30.24 -27.62
C VAL A 80 2.00 29.19 -28.21
N THR A 81 2.47 29.42 -29.44
CA THR A 81 3.46 28.54 -30.08
C THR A 81 4.86 28.93 -29.62
N LEU A 82 5.63 27.95 -29.13
CA LEU A 82 6.99 28.14 -28.66
C LEU A 82 7.99 27.92 -29.80
N ASP A 83 8.98 28.81 -29.92
CA ASP A 83 10.10 28.67 -30.85
C ASP A 83 11.10 27.60 -30.34
N ALA A 84 12.11 27.28 -31.16
CA ALA A 84 13.17 26.36 -30.77
C ALA A 84 13.87 26.81 -29.46
N ILE A 85 13.96 25.87 -28.53
CA ILE A 85 14.51 26.10 -27.19
C ILE A 85 16.02 26.39 -27.29
N GLN A 86 16.45 27.53 -26.75
CA GLN A 86 17.87 27.89 -26.63
C GLN A 86 18.40 27.39 -25.28
N TYR A 87 19.13 26.28 -25.33
CA TYR A 87 19.73 25.63 -24.17
C TYR A 87 21.06 26.30 -23.75
N SER A 88 21.30 26.42 -22.44
CA SER A 88 22.63 26.74 -21.90
C SER A 88 23.65 25.65 -22.22
N PRO A 89 24.98 25.93 -22.19
CA PRO A 89 26.01 24.91 -22.40
C PRO A 89 25.86 23.76 -21.41
N ALA A 90 25.78 22.53 -21.92
CA ALA A 90 25.66 21.29 -21.15
C ALA A 90 26.97 20.50 -21.21
N LYS A 91 27.20 19.63 -20.23
CA LYS A 91 28.37 18.74 -20.21
C LYS A 91 27.97 17.36 -20.71
N SER A 92 28.67 16.85 -21.72
CA SER A 92 28.47 15.46 -22.15
C SER A 92 29.08 14.50 -21.14
N ILE A 93 28.28 13.53 -20.70
CA ILE A 93 28.69 12.42 -19.84
C ILE A 93 28.25 11.09 -20.45
N ASP A 94 28.97 10.02 -20.14
CA ASP A 94 28.54 8.67 -20.47
C ASP A 94 27.88 8.06 -19.23
N ASP A 95 26.55 8.01 -19.24
CA ASP A 95 25.74 7.60 -18.10
C ASP A 95 25.48 6.08 -18.14
N PRO A 96 25.68 5.34 -17.03
CA PRO A 96 25.47 3.89 -17.01
C PRO A 96 24.04 3.43 -17.37
N LEU A 97 23.03 4.29 -17.15
CA LEU A 97 21.62 3.98 -17.39
C LEU A 97 21.14 4.48 -18.77
N PHE A 98 21.66 5.62 -19.23
CA PHE A 98 21.15 6.31 -20.43
C PHE A 98 22.18 6.44 -21.57
N GLY A 99 23.39 5.93 -21.40
CA GLY A 99 24.49 6.07 -22.36
C GLY A 99 25.00 7.51 -22.48
N LYS A 100 25.57 7.86 -23.64
CA LYS A 100 26.09 9.21 -23.89
C LYS A 100 24.95 10.23 -23.94
N THR A 101 24.87 11.07 -22.91
CA THR A 101 23.87 12.13 -22.78
C THR A 101 24.51 13.45 -22.33
N GLU A 102 23.80 14.56 -22.55
CA GLU A 102 24.21 15.89 -22.12
C GLU A 102 23.46 16.26 -20.84
N VAL A 103 24.21 16.66 -19.81
CA VAL A 103 23.65 17.00 -18.50
C VAL A 103 24.05 18.39 -18.02
N TYR A 104 23.21 18.96 -17.17
CA TYR A 104 23.49 20.18 -16.41
C TYR A 104 23.85 19.85 -14.97
N ALA A 105 24.85 20.55 -14.45
CA ALA A 105 25.25 20.52 -13.04
C ALA A 105 25.21 21.95 -12.50
N HIS A 106 24.79 22.12 -11.23
CA HIS A 106 24.63 23.39 -10.50
C HIS A 106 23.56 24.36 -11.04
N SER A 107 23.44 24.52 -12.36
CA SER A 107 22.42 25.38 -12.98
C SER A 107 22.09 24.99 -14.40
N ALA A 108 20.83 25.18 -14.80
CA ALA A 108 20.38 25.09 -16.19
C ALA A 108 19.56 26.33 -16.54
N MET A 109 19.77 26.88 -17.74
CA MET A 109 19.01 28.02 -18.25
C MET A 109 18.49 27.71 -19.65
N LEU A 110 17.19 27.92 -19.86
CA LEU A 110 16.55 27.82 -21.17
C LEU A 110 15.90 29.14 -21.54
N LYS A 111 16.10 29.56 -22.79
CA LYS A 111 15.44 30.74 -23.37
C LYS A 111 14.58 30.31 -24.54
N ILE A 112 13.31 30.67 -24.52
CA ILE A 112 12.32 30.23 -25.51
C ILE A 112 11.62 31.45 -26.08
N GLY A 113 11.70 31.65 -27.40
CA GLY A 113 10.87 32.64 -28.08
C GLY A 113 9.42 32.16 -28.15
N TYR A 114 8.46 33.07 -28.21
CA TYR A 114 7.06 32.70 -28.27
C TYR A 114 6.32 33.56 -29.30
N GLN A 115 5.35 32.95 -29.99
CA GLN A 115 4.51 33.62 -30.99
C GLN A 115 3.04 33.40 -30.65
N GLY A 116 2.31 34.50 -30.43
CA GLY A 116 0.89 34.46 -30.08
C GLY A 116 0.41 35.76 -29.44
N ALA A 117 -0.89 36.05 -29.55
CA ALA A 117 -1.52 37.28 -29.06
C ALA A 117 -2.16 37.13 -27.66
N ALA A 118 -1.92 36.02 -26.97
CA ALA A 118 -2.49 35.75 -25.65
C ALA A 118 -1.80 36.61 -24.58
N THR A 119 -2.59 37.24 -23.71
CA THR A 119 -2.10 38.08 -22.60
C THR A 119 -1.57 37.25 -21.42
N ASN A 120 -2.09 36.04 -21.25
CA ASN A 120 -1.60 35.04 -20.31
C ASN A 120 -1.46 33.70 -21.05
N SER A 121 -0.51 32.87 -20.66
CA SER A 121 -0.41 31.47 -21.11
C SER A 121 0.00 30.57 -19.95
N GLU A 122 -0.58 29.37 -19.90
CA GLU A 122 -0.05 28.28 -19.08
C GLU A 122 1.12 27.63 -19.81
N ILE A 123 2.24 27.48 -19.11
CA ILE A 123 3.42 26.74 -19.56
C ILE A 123 3.56 25.49 -18.69
N THR A 124 3.69 24.34 -19.34
CA THR A 124 4.00 23.06 -18.71
C THR A 124 5.45 22.71 -19.00
N ILE A 125 6.22 22.48 -17.94
CA ILE A 125 7.65 22.13 -17.99
C ILE A 125 7.80 20.71 -17.45
N LYS A 126 8.29 19.79 -18.29
CA LYS A 126 8.65 18.43 -17.89
C LYS A 126 10.16 18.31 -17.82
N TYR A 127 10.69 17.69 -16.77
CA TYR A 127 12.13 17.51 -16.59
C TYR A 127 12.46 16.25 -15.77
N GLN A 128 13.68 15.74 -15.92
CA GLN A 128 14.17 14.59 -15.17
C GLN A 128 15.65 14.76 -14.80
N GLY A 129 16.02 14.31 -13.61
CA GLY A 129 17.39 14.34 -13.10
C GLY A 129 17.70 13.16 -12.18
N CYS A 130 18.99 12.97 -11.89
CA CYS A 130 19.47 11.89 -11.01
C CYS A 130 20.51 12.41 -10.02
N ALA A 131 20.61 11.73 -8.87
CA ALA A 131 21.70 11.89 -7.92
C ALA A 131 22.94 11.13 -8.45
N THR A 132 24.09 11.80 -8.50
CA THR A 132 25.29 11.27 -9.16
C THR A 132 26.07 10.30 -8.26
N SER A 133 26.14 10.54 -6.95
CA SER A 133 26.79 9.64 -5.99
C SER A 133 26.04 8.33 -5.73
N ILE A 134 24.72 8.41 -5.57
CA ILE A 134 23.87 7.26 -5.21
C ILE A 134 23.36 6.52 -6.47
N GLY A 135 23.42 7.16 -7.64
CA GLY A 135 22.98 6.58 -8.92
C GLY A 135 21.46 6.40 -9.03
N VAL A 136 20.69 7.09 -8.20
CA VAL A 136 19.22 7.04 -8.18
C VAL A 136 18.64 8.17 -9.02
N CYS A 137 17.71 7.82 -9.90
CA CYS A 137 17.03 8.75 -10.79
C CYS A 137 15.62 9.05 -10.31
N TYR A 138 15.24 10.33 -10.34
CA TYR A 138 13.88 10.73 -10.03
C TYR A 138 12.96 10.42 -11.23
N PRO A 139 11.68 10.07 -11.00
CA PRO A 139 10.72 9.93 -12.08
C PRO A 139 10.51 11.28 -12.79
N PRO A 140 10.04 11.30 -14.06
CA PRO A 140 9.76 12.54 -14.78
C PRO A 140 8.82 13.46 -14.02
N GLN A 141 9.25 14.72 -13.84
CA GLN A 141 8.50 15.74 -13.11
C GLN A 141 7.75 16.64 -14.07
N GLU A 142 6.55 17.08 -13.68
CA GLU A 142 5.74 18.04 -14.44
C GLU A 142 5.37 19.24 -13.55
N ARG A 143 5.69 20.46 -14.01
CA ARG A 143 5.35 21.72 -13.33
C ARG A 143 4.63 22.66 -14.28
N LYS A 144 3.52 23.23 -13.83
CA LYS A 144 2.69 24.18 -14.59
C LYS A 144 2.83 25.59 -14.01
N PHE A 145 3.01 26.59 -14.86
CA PHE A 145 3.11 27.99 -14.48
C PHE A 145 2.23 28.85 -15.38
N THR A 146 1.49 29.80 -14.79
CA THR A 146 0.79 30.83 -15.55
C THR A 146 1.69 32.06 -15.67
N ILE A 147 1.99 32.48 -16.89
CA ILE A 147 2.80 33.69 -17.15
C ILE A 147 1.99 34.74 -17.91
N ALA A 148 2.23 36.01 -17.59
CA ALA A 148 1.73 37.13 -18.37
C ALA A 148 2.70 37.42 -19.52
N LEU A 149 2.18 37.42 -20.75
CA LEU A 149 2.96 37.64 -21.97
C LEU A 149 2.71 39.06 -22.48
N PRO A 150 3.75 39.93 -22.57
CA PRO A 150 3.61 41.22 -23.20
C PRO A 150 3.33 41.04 -24.70
N THR A 151 2.32 41.75 -25.21
CA THR A 151 1.95 41.78 -26.63
C THR A 151 3.11 42.34 -27.46
N ASN A 152 3.91 41.47 -28.07
CA ASN A 152 4.88 41.86 -29.09
C ASN A 152 4.18 41.88 -30.45
N GLN A 153 3.86 43.08 -30.94
CA GLN A 153 3.55 43.28 -32.35
C GLN A 153 4.86 43.22 -33.14
N ASN A 154 5.04 42.19 -33.97
CA ASN A 154 5.74 42.38 -35.23
C ASN A 154 5.31 41.39 -36.32
N THR A 155 5.05 42.01 -37.45
CA THR A 155 4.45 41.56 -38.70
C THR A 155 5.37 40.64 -39.51
N ALA A 156 4.80 39.60 -40.13
CA ALA A 156 4.74 39.41 -41.60
C ALA A 156 5.07 38.00 -42.16
N THR A 157 4.16 37.55 -43.03
CA THR A 157 4.31 36.83 -44.33
C THR A 157 4.65 35.33 -44.43
N THR A 158 3.61 34.56 -44.78
CA THR A 158 3.49 33.57 -45.89
C THR A 158 4.72 32.76 -46.36
N SER A 159 4.63 31.42 -46.31
CA SER A 159 4.56 30.51 -47.47
C SER A 159 4.82 29.05 -47.07
N ASN A 160 4.01 28.13 -47.61
CA ASN A 160 4.29 26.69 -47.70
C ASN A 160 5.00 26.45 -49.05
N PRO A 161 5.99 25.53 -49.17
CA PRO A 161 5.63 24.16 -49.53
C PRO A 161 6.52 23.03 -48.94
N ALA A 162 5.85 21.89 -48.69
CA ALA A 162 6.28 20.48 -48.82
C ALA A 162 7.77 20.09 -48.74
N ALA A 163 8.12 19.28 -47.73
CA ALA A 163 8.99 18.08 -47.85
C ALA A 163 8.98 17.27 -46.52
N PHE A 164 9.21 15.95 -46.62
CA PHE A 164 9.37 14.94 -45.55
C PHE A 164 8.12 14.14 -45.11
N SER A 165 7.52 13.44 -46.08
CA SER A 165 6.56 12.34 -45.89
C SER A 165 7.22 10.95 -45.68
N SER A 166 8.44 10.88 -45.16
CA SER A 166 9.21 9.62 -45.06
C SER A 166 9.34 9.03 -43.66
N LEU A 167 8.87 9.72 -42.61
CA LEU A 167 8.92 9.22 -41.22
C LEU A 167 7.59 8.67 -40.70
N GLN A 168 6.45 9.11 -41.23
CA GLN A 168 5.13 8.55 -40.91
C GLN A 168 4.91 7.16 -41.51
N ALA A 169 5.52 6.86 -42.66
CA ALA A 169 5.46 5.51 -43.25
C ALA A 169 6.29 4.48 -42.44
N LEU A 170 7.35 4.93 -41.76
CA LEU A 170 8.15 4.08 -40.88
C LEU A 170 7.48 3.89 -39.51
N ASN A 171 6.80 4.92 -39.01
CA ASN A 171 6.01 4.84 -37.76
C ASN A 171 4.80 3.90 -37.91
N ASN A 172 4.16 3.88 -39.09
CA ASN A 172 3.07 2.96 -39.38
C ASN A 172 3.53 1.50 -39.55
N PHE A 173 4.79 1.26 -39.94
CA PHE A 173 5.35 -0.09 -40.03
C PHE A 173 5.86 -0.62 -38.69
N LEU A 174 6.18 0.27 -37.74
CA LEU A 174 6.64 -0.08 -36.39
C LEU A 174 5.51 -0.09 -35.34
N ALA A 175 4.32 0.41 -35.68
CA ALA A 175 3.14 0.45 -34.81
C ALA A 175 2.22 -0.79 -34.93
N GLU A 176 2.53 -1.77 -35.78
CA GLU A 176 1.70 -2.97 -35.98
C GLU A 176 2.03 -4.13 -35.01
N GLY A 177 2.50 -3.81 -33.80
CA GLY A 177 2.99 -4.83 -32.87
C GLY A 177 2.91 -4.49 -31.39
N SER A 178 1.80 -3.88 -30.91
CA SER A 178 1.31 -3.97 -29.51
C SER A 178 0.20 -2.93 -29.27
N GLY A 179 -1.00 -3.19 -29.80
CA GLY A 179 -2.18 -2.39 -29.48
C GLY A 179 -2.85 -2.89 -28.21
N GLN A 180 -2.69 -2.18 -27.11
CA GLN A 180 -3.77 -2.04 -26.13
C GLN A 180 -4.00 -0.54 -25.94
N ALA A 181 -5.17 -0.08 -26.41
CA ALA A 181 -5.62 1.28 -26.25
C ALA A 181 -5.78 1.59 -24.76
N GLU A 182 -5.19 2.69 -24.32
CA GLU A 182 -5.36 3.22 -22.96
C GLU A 182 -6.86 3.45 -22.67
N LEU A 183 -7.35 2.91 -21.55
CA LEU A 183 -8.77 2.97 -21.21
C LEU A 183 -9.13 4.37 -20.68
N LEU A 184 -10.16 4.98 -21.26
CA LEU A 184 -10.68 6.29 -20.84
C LEU A 184 -11.43 6.16 -19.50
N GLN A 185 -11.51 7.23 -18.71
CA GLN A 185 -12.37 7.23 -17.53
C GLN A 185 -13.85 7.20 -17.94
N ALA A 186 -14.74 6.66 -17.10
CA ALA A 186 -16.17 6.48 -17.44
C ALA A 186 -16.87 7.78 -17.85
N ASP A 187 -16.55 8.90 -17.18
CA ASP A 187 -17.12 10.22 -17.50
C ASP A 187 -16.54 10.84 -18.79
N GLU A 188 -15.36 10.41 -19.21
CA GLU A 188 -14.74 10.80 -20.49
C GLU A 188 -15.20 9.91 -21.65
N ALA A 189 -15.41 8.62 -21.37
CA ALA A 189 -15.91 7.62 -22.30
C ALA A 189 -17.41 7.81 -22.61
N PHE A 190 -18.20 8.26 -21.63
CA PHE A 190 -19.65 8.45 -21.74
C PHE A 190 -20.08 9.83 -21.22
N LYS A 191 -19.84 10.88 -22.01
CA LYS A 191 -20.21 12.25 -21.62
C LYS A 191 -21.73 12.41 -21.67
N PHE A 192 -22.36 12.53 -20.50
CA PHE A 192 -23.80 12.64 -20.33
C PHE A 192 -24.27 14.10 -20.14
N SER A 193 -25.36 14.46 -20.79
CA SER A 193 -26.08 15.72 -20.55
C SER A 193 -27.60 15.50 -20.54
N GLY A 194 -28.31 16.23 -19.69
CA GLY A 194 -29.78 16.16 -19.58
C GLY A 194 -30.37 17.56 -19.52
N VAL A 195 -31.29 17.88 -20.43
CA VAL A 195 -31.92 19.20 -20.54
C VAL A 195 -33.44 19.05 -20.63
N GLN A 196 -34.16 19.76 -19.75
CA GLN A 196 -35.63 19.82 -19.78
C GLN A 196 -36.10 20.91 -20.76
N ASN A 197 -36.91 20.50 -21.76
CA ASN A 197 -37.63 21.38 -22.67
C ASN A 197 -39.13 21.22 -22.44
N GLY A 198 -39.69 22.04 -21.54
CA GLY A 198 -41.12 22.01 -21.19
C GLY A 198 -41.55 20.66 -20.62
N LYS A 199 -42.33 19.91 -21.41
CA LYS A 199 -42.86 18.58 -21.05
C LYS A 199 -41.98 17.41 -21.51
N GLN A 200 -40.82 17.69 -22.10
CA GLN A 200 -39.88 16.66 -22.54
C GLN A 200 -38.52 16.86 -21.86
N LEU A 201 -37.96 15.77 -21.35
CA LEU A 201 -36.58 15.71 -20.87
C LEU A 201 -35.72 15.04 -21.94
N ASN A 202 -34.78 15.80 -22.51
CA ASN A 202 -33.86 15.32 -23.52
C ASN A 202 -32.55 14.89 -22.85
N LEU A 203 -32.14 13.65 -23.11
CA LEU A 203 -30.93 13.03 -22.59
C LEU A 203 -29.98 12.76 -23.75
N GLU A 204 -28.73 13.17 -23.62
CA GLU A 204 -27.70 12.99 -24.63
C GLU A 204 -26.45 12.36 -24.04
N TRP A 205 -25.94 11.33 -24.71
CA TRP A 205 -24.65 10.71 -24.42
C TRP A 205 -23.73 10.83 -25.64
N GLN A 206 -22.53 11.36 -25.43
CA GLN A 206 -21.45 11.31 -26.39
C GLN A 206 -20.47 10.21 -25.98
N ILE A 207 -20.51 9.10 -26.73
CA ILE A 207 -19.72 7.89 -26.52
C ILE A 207 -18.42 7.99 -27.31
N ALA A 208 -17.29 7.76 -26.65
CA ALA A 208 -15.97 7.78 -27.28
C ALA A 208 -15.79 6.65 -28.33
N GLU A 209 -14.84 6.84 -29.24
CA GLU A 209 -14.48 5.84 -30.27
C GLU A 209 -13.99 4.55 -29.59
N ASP A 210 -14.44 3.39 -30.07
CA ASP A 210 -14.24 2.06 -29.46
C ASP A 210 -14.97 1.78 -28.13
N TYR A 211 -16.02 2.54 -27.80
CA TYR A 211 -16.91 2.28 -26.66
C TYR A 211 -18.37 2.10 -27.10
N HIS A 212 -19.15 1.42 -26.25
CA HIS A 212 -20.58 1.20 -26.48
C HIS A 212 -21.40 1.21 -25.18
N LEU A 213 -22.66 1.66 -25.28
CA LEU A 213 -23.65 1.59 -24.20
C LEU A 213 -24.68 0.50 -24.47
N TYR A 214 -25.05 -0.28 -23.46
CA TYR A 214 -26.10 -1.30 -23.62
C TYR A 214 -27.50 -0.72 -23.49
N ARG A 215 -28.37 -1.02 -24.46
CA ARG A 215 -29.75 -0.55 -24.49
C ARG A 215 -30.57 -1.03 -23.28
N ASP A 216 -30.41 -2.28 -22.86
CA ASP A 216 -31.15 -2.88 -21.74
C ASP A 216 -30.67 -2.43 -20.36
N LYS A 217 -29.51 -1.76 -20.29
CA LYS A 217 -28.92 -1.25 -19.05
C LYS A 217 -29.19 0.23 -18.81
N ILE A 218 -29.85 0.92 -19.73
CA ILE A 218 -30.31 2.30 -19.52
C ILE A 218 -31.64 2.26 -18.79
N LYS A 219 -31.64 2.69 -17.52
CA LYS A 219 -32.82 2.72 -16.65
C LYS A 219 -33.02 4.11 -16.09
N VAL A 220 -34.28 4.48 -15.90
CA VAL A 220 -34.67 5.78 -15.36
C VAL A 220 -35.57 5.55 -14.16
N LYS A 221 -35.28 6.21 -13.04
CA LYS A 221 -36.08 6.14 -11.80
C LYS A 221 -36.25 7.53 -11.21
N VAL A 222 -37.44 7.82 -10.68
CA VAL A 222 -37.67 9.04 -9.90
C VAL A 222 -37.26 8.76 -8.46
N THR A 223 -36.31 9.52 -7.93
CA THR A 223 -35.78 9.33 -6.58
C THR A 223 -36.37 10.31 -5.58
N GLN A 224 -36.78 11.51 -6.03
CA GLN A 224 -37.42 12.53 -5.19
C GLN A 224 -38.46 13.29 -6.01
N GLY A 225 -39.61 13.60 -5.40
CA GLY A 225 -40.72 14.33 -6.03
C GLY A 225 -41.84 13.43 -6.55
N ASP A 226 -42.82 14.05 -7.23
CA ASP A 226 -44.06 13.43 -7.70
C ASP A 226 -44.15 13.32 -9.24
N ALA A 227 -43.03 13.50 -9.93
CA ALA A 227 -42.98 13.44 -11.38
C ALA A 227 -43.42 12.07 -11.91
N ASP A 228 -44.50 12.04 -12.69
CA ASP A 228 -44.94 10.89 -13.47
C ASP A 228 -44.29 10.96 -14.85
N ILE A 229 -43.41 9.99 -15.15
CA ILE A 229 -42.59 9.94 -16.37
C ILE A 229 -42.98 8.74 -17.24
N ASP A 230 -43.06 8.97 -18.55
CA ASP A 230 -43.39 7.94 -19.54
C ASP A 230 -42.19 7.00 -19.83
N ALA A 231 -42.40 5.95 -20.62
CA ALA A 231 -41.31 5.08 -21.05
C ALA A 231 -40.26 5.86 -21.87
N LEU A 232 -38.97 5.60 -21.57
CA LEU A 232 -37.85 6.22 -22.26
C LEU A 232 -37.86 5.89 -23.77
N GLN A 233 -37.90 6.92 -24.61
CA GLN A 233 -37.84 6.74 -26.06
C GLN A 233 -36.37 6.65 -26.49
N LEU A 234 -35.97 5.44 -26.88
CA LEU A 234 -34.62 5.12 -27.33
C LEU A 234 -34.61 4.90 -28.86
N PRO A 235 -33.59 5.42 -29.59
CA PRO A 235 -33.46 5.20 -31.03
C PRO A 235 -33.10 3.75 -31.36
N LYS A 236 -33.13 3.38 -32.64
CA LYS A 236 -32.80 2.03 -33.09
C LYS A 236 -31.34 1.69 -32.75
N ALA A 237 -31.13 0.64 -31.95
CA ALA A 237 -29.82 0.15 -31.55
C ALA A 237 -29.22 -0.80 -32.60
N THR A 238 -27.89 -0.93 -32.58
CA THR A 238 -27.14 -1.92 -33.37
C THR A 238 -26.95 -3.18 -32.54
N GLU A 239 -27.18 -4.36 -33.13
CA GLU A 239 -26.91 -5.62 -32.42
C GLU A 239 -25.45 -6.02 -32.58
N ILE A 240 -24.80 -6.32 -31.45
CA ILE A 240 -23.46 -6.92 -31.38
C ILE A 240 -23.54 -8.24 -30.64
N ASP A 241 -22.64 -9.17 -30.97
CA ASP A 241 -22.47 -10.41 -30.21
C ASP A 241 -21.34 -10.20 -29.18
N ASP A 242 -21.74 -9.88 -27.95
CA ASP A 242 -20.83 -9.54 -26.87
C ASP A 242 -20.30 -10.84 -26.20
N PRO A 243 -18.99 -11.02 -26.01
CA PRO A 243 -18.43 -12.24 -25.40
C PRO A 243 -18.93 -12.53 -23.97
N LEU A 244 -19.35 -11.50 -23.22
CA LEU A 244 -19.83 -11.61 -21.84
C LEU A 244 -21.36 -11.72 -21.76
N PHE A 245 -22.08 -11.04 -22.65
CA PHE A 245 -23.54 -10.90 -22.57
C PHE A 245 -24.31 -11.54 -23.74
N GLY A 246 -23.60 -12.10 -24.73
CA GLY A 246 -24.17 -12.65 -25.97
C GLY A 246 -24.73 -11.56 -26.89
N LYS A 247 -25.69 -11.93 -27.74
CA LYS A 247 -26.36 -11.00 -28.66
C LYS A 247 -27.11 -9.91 -27.91
N THR A 248 -26.56 -8.70 -27.92
CA THR A 248 -27.08 -7.54 -27.19
C THR A 248 -27.17 -6.33 -28.10
N ALA A 249 -28.14 -5.46 -27.83
CA ALA A 249 -28.36 -4.24 -28.58
C ALA A 249 -27.60 -3.07 -27.91
N VAL A 250 -26.74 -2.41 -28.67
CA VAL A 250 -25.82 -1.37 -28.18
C VAL A 250 -25.92 -0.08 -28.99
N TYR A 251 -25.38 0.99 -28.42
CA TYR A 251 -25.25 2.31 -29.05
C TYR A 251 -23.78 2.73 -29.14
N HIS A 252 -23.44 3.38 -30.25
CA HIS A 252 -22.11 3.97 -30.52
C HIS A 252 -22.25 5.45 -30.90
N GLY A 253 -21.21 6.24 -30.63
CA GLY A 253 -21.17 7.65 -30.98
C GLY A 253 -22.20 8.49 -30.19
N LEU A 254 -23.11 9.16 -30.88
CA LEU A 254 -24.10 10.04 -30.26
C LEU A 254 -25.42 9.29 -30.01
N LEU A 255 -25.81 9.17 -28.74
CA LEU A 255 -27.11 8.64 -28.32
C LEU A 255 -27.98 9.79 -27.81
N GLN A 256 -29.14 9.98 -28.42
CA GLN A 256 -30.16 10.92 -27.97
C GLN A 256 -31.41 10.15 -27.56
N ALA A 257 -31.87 10.35 -26.33
CA ALA A 257 -33.10 9.77 -25.82
C ALA A 257 -34.02 10.87 -25.28
N SER A 258 -35.33 10.67 -25.41
CA SER A 258 -36.32 11.61 -24.89
C SER A 258 -37.28 10.92 -23.93
N LEU A 259 -37.65 11.64 -22.88
CA LEU A 259 -38.56 11.19 -21.85
C LEU A 259 -39.69 12.21 -21.72
N ALA A 260 -40.94 11.78 -21.92
CA ALA A 260 -42.09 12.65 -21.72
C ALA A 260 -42.47 12.71 -20.24
N ILE A 261 -42.68 13.92 -19.73
CA ILE A 261 -43.13 14.19 -18.36
C ILE A 261 -44.66 14.34 -18.44
N ARG A 262 -45.41 13.50 -17.72
CA ARG A 262 -46.88 13.51 -17.72
C ARG A 262 -47.46 14.48 -16.70
N ASN A 263 -46.88 14.49 -15.50
CA ASN A 263 -47.28 15.38 -14.42
C ASN A 263 -46.10 15.63 -13.49
N THR A 264 -46.00 16.84 -12.91
CA THR A 264 -45.05 17.16 -11.84
C THR A 264 -45.60 18.40 -11.11
N SER A 265 -45.87 18.30 -9.80
CA SER A 265 -46.39 19.42 -9.02
C SER A 265 -45.29 20.15 -8.25
N GLN A 266 -44.18 19.47 -8.00
CA GLN A 266 -42.97 20.03 -7.37
C GLN A 266 -41.71 19.66 -8.16
N ASP A 267 -40.60 20.31 -7.85
CA ASP A 267 -39.31 19.97 -8.44
C ASP A 267 -38.94 18.53 -8.07
N SER A 268 -38.66 17.72 -9.09
CA SER A 268 -38.43 16.29 -8.94
C SER A 268 -37.04 15.92 -9.44
N VAL A 269 -36.37 14.99 -8.77
CA VAL A 269 -35.05 14.50 -9.16
C VAL A 269 -35.20 13.13 -9.80
N VAL A 270 -34.70 13.02 -11.03
CA VAL A 270 -34.69 11.78 -11.80
C VAL A 270 -33.27 11.23 -11.85
N GLU A 271 -33.11 9.97 -11.48
CA GLU A 271 -31.87 9.22 -11.57
C GLU A 271 -31.86 8.40 -12.88
N ILE A 272 -30.81 8.56 -13.66
CA ILE A 272 -30.52 7.84 -14.88
C ILE A 272 -29.34 6.91 -14.61
N GLU A 273 -29.58 5.61 -14.68
CA GLU A 273 -28.59 4.55 -14.54
C GLU A 273 -28.24 4.03 -15.94
N TYR A 274 -26.95 3.96 -16.28
CA TYR A 274 -26.49 3.39 -17.56
C TYR A 274 -25.17 2.63 -17.38
N GLN A 275 -24.89 1.72 -18.33
CA GLN A 275 -23.68 0.91 -18.34
C GLN A 275 -23.14 0.77 -19.76
N GLY A 276 -21.82 0.87 -19.89
CA GLY A 276 -21.12 0.66 -21.16
C GLY A 276 -19.79 -0.08 -20.99
N CYS A 277 -19.24 -0.50 -22.13
CA CYS A 277 -17.96 -1.20 -22.20
C CYS A 277 -17.09 -0.66 -23.33
N SER A 278 -15.80 -0.94 -23.23
CA SER A 278 -14.85 -0.76 -24.31
C SER A 278 -14.88 -1.98 -25.23
N ALA A 279 -15.18 -1.76 -26.51
CA ALA A 279 -15.20 -2.81 -27.53
C ALA A 279 -13.79 -3.33 -27.84
N ALA A 280 -12.76 -2.47 -27.75
CA ALA A 280 -11.37 -2.83 -28.05
C ALA A 280 -10.69 -3.66 -26.95
N SER A 281 -11.04 -3.44 -25.68
CA SER A 281 -10.41 -4.12 -24.54
C SER A 281 -11.29 -5.19 -23.87
N GLY A 282 -12.59 -5.21 -24.18
CA GLY A 282 -13.56 -6.10 -23.53
C GLY A 282 -13.84 -5.76 -22.07
N VAL A 283 -13.42 -4.58 -21.58
CA VAL A 283 -13.63 -4.15 -20.20
C VAL A 283 -14.92 -3.35 -20.07
N CYS A 284 -15.74 -3.74 -19.09
CA CYS A 284 -17.02 -3.12 -18.79
C CYS A 284 -16.97 -2.23 -17.54
N TYR A 285 -17.54 -1.04 -17.64
CA TYR A 285 -17.63 -0.11 -16.51
C TYR A 285 -18.78 -0.52 -15.58
N PRO A 286 -18.69 -0.22 -14.27
CA PRO A 286 -19.82 -0.40 -13.36
C PRO A 286 -21.00 0.51 -13.74
N PRO A 287 -22.24 0.18 -13.34
CA PRO A 287 -23.40 1.02 -13.60
C PRO A 287 -23.24 2.43 -13.00
N THR A 288 -23.24 3.45 -13.86
CA THR A 288 -23.10 4.85 -13.47
C THR A 288 -24.47 5.48 -13.31
N ARG A 289 -24.66 6.26 -12.23
CA ARG A 289 -25.90 6.97 -11.94
C ARG A 289 -25.70 8.47 -12.07
N LYS A 290 -26.53 9.13 -12.88
CA LYS A 290 -26.56 10.59 -13.03
C LYS A 290 -27.94 11.11 -12.65
N THR A 291 -27.98 12.21 -11.91
CA THR A 291 -29.24 12.84 -11.48
C THR A 291 -29.53 14.08 -12.32
N VAL A 292 -30.77 14.22 -12.77
CA VAL A 292 -31.27 15.41 -13.47
C VAL A 292 -32.49 15.95 -12.73
N THR A 293 -32.50 17.25 -12.47
CA THR A 293 -33.62 17.91 -11.81
C THR A 293 -34.65 18.35 -12.85
N ILE A 294 -35.91 17.94 -12.64
CA ILE A 294 -37.09 18.40 -13.36
C ILE A 294 -37.70 19.54 -12.56
N SER A 295 -37.86 20.71 -13.20
CA SER A 295 -38.53 21.85 -12.59
C SER A 295 -40.02 21.87 -12.91
N ALA A 296 -40.85 22.08 -11.88
CA ALA A 296 -42.29 22.22 -12.04
C ALA A 296 -42.68 23.55 -12.73
N ALA A 297 -41.84 24.58 -12.59
CA ALA A 297 -42.03 25.86 -13.26
C ALA A 297 -41.85 25.78 -14.78
N ALA A 298 -40.84 25.05 -15.28
CA ALA A 298 -40.63 24.87 -16.72
C ALA A 298 -41.69 23.96 -17.36
N PHE A 299 -42.25 23.02 -16.60
CA PHE A 299 -43.34 22.14 -17.05
C PHE A 299 -44.64 22.92 -17.35
N ASN A 300 -45.01 23.85 -16.48
CA ASN A 300 -46.29 24.58 -16.57
C ASN A 300 -46.28 25.75 -17.57
N ASN A 301 -45.12 26.40 -17.79
CA ASN A 301 -45.06 27.65 -18.55
C ASN A 301 -44.48 27.52 -19.97
N GLY A 302 -44.08 26.33 -20.43
CA GLY A 302 -43.61 26.11 -21.81
C GLY A 302 -42.43 26.96 -22.26
N ALA A 303 -41.79 27.70 -21.34
CA ALA A 303 -40.68 28.58 -21.61
C ALA A 303 -39.37 27.80 -21.46
N ALA A 304 -38.56 27.80 -22.51
CA ALA A 304 -37.18 27.35 -22.41
C ALA A 304 -36.45 28.27 -21.41
N LEU A 305 -35.97 27.69 -20.30
CA LEU A 305 -35.16 28.42 -19.34
C LEU A 305 -33.84 28.85 -20.02
N PRO A 306 -33.34 30.08 -19.76
CA PRO A 306 -32.02 30.45 -20.19
C PRO A 306 -31.00 29.51 -19.56
N LYS A 307 -29.93 29.22 -20.32
CA LYS A 307 -28.77 28.41 -19.92
C LYS A 307 -28.21 28.95 -18.61
N LEU A 308 -28.69 28.41 -17.49
CA LEU A 308 -28.17 28.75 -16.17
C LEU A 308 -27.05 27.76 -15.87
N ALA A 309 -25.88 28.36 -15.69
CA ALA A 309 -24.60 27.77 -15.39
C ALA A 309 -24.71 26.51 -14.53
N THR A 310 -24.08 25.44 -15.03
CA THR A 310 -23.35 24.51 -14.18
C THR A 310 -22.63 25.34 -13.13
N ALA A 311 -23.03 25.20 -11.86
CA ALA A 311 -22.14 25.55 -10.77
C ALA A 311 -20.98 24.57 -10.86
N THR A 312 -20.01 24.91 -11.69
CA THR A 312 -18.64 24.44 -11.59
C THR A 312 -18.16 24.89 -10.22
N VAL A 313 -18.28 24.00 -9.23
CA VAL A 313 -17.29 23.95 -8.17
C VAL A 313 -16.04 23.37 -8.83
N GLY A 314 -15.36 24.24 -9.56
CA GLY A 314 -13.98 24.04 -9.98
C GLY A 314 -13.09 24.36 -8.78
N ALA A 315 -12.66 23.29 -8.12
CA ALA A 315 -11.34 23.14 -7.53
C ALA A 315 -11.13 21.61 -7.53
N GLU A 316 -10.57 21.03 -8.59
CA GLU A 316 -9.13 20.81 -8.66
C GLU A 316 -8.43 21.15 -7.34
N GLN A 317 -8.12 20.12 -6.56
CA GLN A 317 -6.73 19.88 -6.21
C GLN A 317 -6.46 18.38 -6.27
N ASN A 318 -5.48 18.04 -7.10
CA ASN A 318 -4.62 16.88 -6.92
C ASN A 318 -4.09 16.89 -5.48
N SER A 319 -4.80 16.25 -4.56
CA SER A 319 -4.15 15.69 -3.37
C SER A 319 -3.58 14.36 -3.82
N THR A 320 -2.27 14.33 -4.03
CA THR A 320 -1.45 13.12 -3.89
C THR A 320 -1.88 12.44 -2.61
N GLN A 321 -2.79 11.47 -2.71
CA GLN A 321 -3.10 10.59 -1.60
C GLN A 321 -1.86 9.73 -1.39
N GLN A 322 -1.11 10.00 -0.31
CA GLN A 322 -0.26 8.98 0.26
C GLN A 322 -1.18 7.89 0.80
N LEU A 323 -1.44 6.92 -0.08
CA LEU A 323 -2.03 5.63 0.26
C LEU A 323 -1.14 4.97 1.33
N SER A 324 -1.77 4.26 2.29
CA SER A 324 -1.05 3.35 3.19
C SER A 324 -0.22 2.38 2.34
N GLU A 325 0.94 1.93 2.81
CA GLU A 325 1.80 0.99 2.05
C GLU A 325 1.04 -0.27 1.60
N THR A 326 0.03 -0.69 2.37
CA THR A 326 -0.86 -1.81 2.02
C THR A 326 -1.85 -1.45 0.92
N ASP A 327 -2.34 -0.22 0.90
CA ASP A 327 -3.25 0.31 -0.13
C ASP A 327 -2.51 0.65 -1.42
N LEU A 328 -1.24 1.05 -1.33
CA LEU A 328 -0.36 1.28 -2.48
C LEU A 328 -0.05 -0.04 -3.21
N ILE A 329 0.13 -1.14 -2.44
CA ILE A 329 0.22 -2.50 -2.98
C ILE A 329 -1.12 -2.88 -3.64
N ALA A 330 -2.26 -2.68 -2.97
CA ALA A 330 -3.57 -3.00 -3.54
C ALA A 330 -3.85 -2.22 -4.84
N ASP A 331 -3.45 -0.94 -4.93
CA ASP A 331 -3.64 -0.09 -6.10
C ASP A 331 -2.68 -0.44 -7.26
N THR A 332 -1.41 -0.75 -6.97
CA THR A 332 -0.49 -1.28 -8.00
C THR A 332 -0.92 -2.65 -8.52
N LEU A 333 -1.53 -3.51 -7.69
CA LEU A 333 -2.11 -4.78 -8.13
C LEU A 333 -3.39 -4.58 -8.96
N LYS A 334 -4.15 -3.52 -8.73
CA LYS A 334 -5.38 -3.19 -9.47
C LYS A 334 -5.14 -2.77 -10.91
N ASN A 335 -4.06 -2.05 -11.18
CA ASN A 335 -3.72 -1.57 -12.52
C ASN A 335 -2.73 -2.49 -13.28
N SER A 336 -2.38 -3.64 -12.70
CA SER A 336 -1.37 -4.54 -13.26
C SER A 336 -1.96 -5.78 -13.93
N SER A 337 -1.25 -6.32 -14.93
CA SER A 337 -1.61 -7.60 -15.55
C SER A 337 -1.55 -8.75 -14.53
N VAL A 338 -2.44 -9.75 -14.70
CA VAL A 338 -2.48 -10.96 -13.87
C VAL A 338 -1.10 -11.64 -13.73
N TRP A 339 -0.28 -11.56 -14.78
CA TRP A 339 1.09 -12.07 -14.77
C TRP A 339 2.04 -11.29 -13.86
N ILE A 340 1.97 -9.95 -13.82
CA ILE A 340 2.73 -9.16 -12.84
C ILE A 340 2.29 -9.52 -11.43
N VAL A 341 0.98 -9.68 -11.19
CA VAL A 341 0.46 -10.03 -9.86
C VAL A 341 1.06 -11.36 -9.39
N ILE A 342 1.01 -12.39 -10.24
CA ILE A 342 1.59 -13.70 -9.96
C ILE A 342 3.11 -13.60 -9.70
N LEU A 343 3.84 -12.84 -10.52
CA LEU A 343 5.27 -12.66 -10.37
C LEU A 343 5.62 -11.92 -9.06
N THR A 344 4.88 -10.88 -8.72
CA THR A 344 5.06 -10.10 -7.48
C THR A 344 4.78 -10.97 -6.26
N PHE A 345 3.72 -11.77 -6.25
CA PHE A 345 3.46 -12.72 -5.17
C PHE A 345 4.52 -13.81 -5.06
N PHE A 346 5.02 -14.30 -6.18
CA PHE A 346 6.14 -15.25 -6.20
C PHE A 346 7.41 -14.63 -5.58
N VAL A 347 7.74 -13.39 -5.95
CA VAL A 347 8.86 -12.63 -5.38
C VAL A 347 8.65 -12.37 -3.89
N PHE A 348 7.46 -11.97 -3.45
CA PHE A 348 7.14 -11.85 -2.03
C PHE A 348 7.31 -13.19 -1.29
N GLY A 349 6.89 -14.31 -1.89
CA GLY A 349 7.15 -15.65 -1.34
C GLY A 349 8.64 -15.93 -1.17
N LEU A 350 9.47 -15.52 -2.14
CA LEU A 350 10.92 -15.64 -2.06
C LEU A 350 11.52 -14.75 -0.96
N LEU A 351 11.10 -13.48 -0.85
CA LEU A 351 11.54 -12.60 0.26
C LEU A 351 11.08 -13.16 1.61
N LEU A 352 9.85 -13.67 1.69
CA LEU A 352 9.31 -14.24 2.90
C LEU A 352 10.06 -15.50 3.33
N SER A 353 10.66 -16.25 2.41
CA SER A 353 11.50 -17.40 2.78
C SER A 353 12.67 -17.04 3.70
N LEU A 354 13.10 -15.77 3.70
CA LEU A 354 14.13 -15.23 4.58
C LEU A 354 13.61 -14.89 5.99
N THR A 355 12.31 -15.06 6.23
CA THR A 355 11.70 -14.78 7.53
C THR A 355 12.09 -15.81 8.59
N PRO A 356 12.12 -15.40 9.86
CA PRO A 356 12.50 -16.27 10.97
C PRO A 356 11.57 -17.47 11.20
N CYS A 357 10.36 -17.49 10.61
CA CYS A 357 9.41 -18.57 10.81
C CYS A 357 9.66 -19.79 9.90
N ILE A 358 10.47 -19.63 8.84
CA ILE A 358 10.72 -20.67 7.84
C ILE A 358 12.09 -21.31 8.04
N PHE A 359 13.05 -20.54 8.56
CA PHE A 359 14.37 -21.05 8.95
C PHE A 359 14.32 -22.26 9.89
N PRO A 360 13.44 -22.33 10.92
CA PRO A 360 13.29 -23.50 11.80
C PRO A 360 12.85 -24.78 11.08
N MET A 361 12.25 -24.67 9.90
CA MET A 361 11.82 -25.82 9.10
C MET A 361 12.95 -26.47 8.31
N ILE A 362 14.04 -25.73 8.02
CA ILE A 362 15.22 -26.27 7.33
C ILE A 362 15.87 -27.40 8.17
N PRO A 363 16.14 -27.23 9.49
CA PRO A 363 16.60 -28.33 10.34
C PRO A 363 15.63 -29.50 10.44
N ILE A 364 14.32 -29.25 10.45
CA ILE A 364 13.30 -30.32 10.51
C ILE A 364 13.37 -31.17 9.24
N LEU A 365 13.32 -30.55 8.07
CA LEU A 365 13.46 -31.23 6.78
C LEU A 365 14.82 -31.92 6.65
N SER A 366 15.90 -31.26 7.07
CA SER A 366 17.24 -31.85 7.07
C SER A 366 17.31 -33.06 8.00
N SER A 367 16.71 -33.03 9.19
CA SER A 367 16.69 -34.18 10.11
C SER A 367 15.84 -35.35 9.59
N ILE A 368 14.73 -35.08 8.92
CA ILE A 368 13.86 -36.09 8.30
C ILE A 368 14.55 -36.72 7.08
N ILE A 369 15.21 -35.91 6.26
CA ILE A 369 15.89 -36.35 5.04
C ILE A 369 17.19 -37.08 5.40
N VAL A 370 18.04 -36.51 6.27
CA VAL A 370 19.35 -37.07 6.66
C VAL A 370 19.20 -38.26 7.62
N GLY A 371 18.12 -38.33 8.40
CA GLY A 371 17.84 -39.44 9.33
C GLY A 371 17.52 -40.78 8.66
N GLN A 372 17.40 -40.85 7.33
CA GLN A 372 17.08 -42.08 6.59
C GLN A 372 18.31 -42.94 6.17
N GLY A 373 19.53 -42.56 6.56
CA GLY A 373 20.73 -43.41 6.37
C GLY A 373 21.24 -43.54 4.92
N ASP A 374 22.24 -44.39 4.70
CA ASP A 374 23.16 -44.46 3.54
C ASP A 374 22.54 -44.73 2.15
N GLN A 375 21.21 -44.70 1.98
CA GLN A 375 20.51 -44.85 0.68
C GLN A 375 19.78 -43.59 0.20
N LEU A 376 20.26 -42.41 0.59
CA LEU A 376 19.72 -41.14 0.11
C LEU A 376 20.20 -40.84 -1.31
N THR A 377 19.35 -41.13 -2.30
CA THR A 377 19.52 -40.58 -3.65
C THR A 377 19.01 -39.14 -3.68
N THR A 378 19.72 -38.24 -4.35
CA THR A 378 19.34 -36.83 -4.55
C THR A 378 17.92 -36.70 -5.14
N ARG A 379 17.52 -37.65 -5.98
CA ARG A 379 16.16 -37.74 -6.55
C ARG A 379 15.08 -37.94 -5.48
N ARG A 380 15.34 -38.76 -4.46
CA ARG A 380 14.38 -39.02 -3.38
C ARG A 380 14.24 -37.81 -2.46
N ALA A 381 15.34 -37.14 -2.13
CA ALA A 381 15.32 -35.88 -1.36
C ALA A 381 14.56 -34.76 -2.10
N PHE A 382 14.73 -34.65 -3.42
CA PHE A 382 13.94 -33.72 -4.25
C PHE A 382 12.45 -34.04 -4.22
N ILE A 383 12.05 -35.30 -4.44
CA ILE A 383 10.63 -35.71 -4.46
C ILE A 383 9.97 -35.43 -3.11
N MET A 384 10.65 -35.73 -2.00
CA MET A 384 10.12 -35.45 -0.66
C MET A 384 9.94 -33.94 -0.43
N SER A 385 10.93 -33.13 -0.81
CA SER A 385 10.84 -31.67 -0.71
C SER A 385 9.76 -31.09 -1.64
N LEU A 386 9.56 -31.66 -2.83
CA LEU A 386 8.50 -31.27 -3.76
C LEU A 386 7.11 -31.57 -3.22
N VAL A 387 6.92 -32.74 -2.64
CA VAL A 387 5.63 -33.15 -2.03
C VAL A 387 5.32 -32.27 -0.82
N TYR A 388 6.32 -31.94 -0.02
CA TYR A 388 6.19 -31.00 1.08
C TYR A 388 5.69 -29.62 0.61
N VAL A 389 6.36 -29.05 -0.39
CA VAL A 389 6.00 -27.72 -0.94
C VAL A 389 4.62 -27.75 -1.61
N LEU A 390 4.29 -28.80 -2.36
CA LEU A 390 2.97 -28.92 -3.00
C LEU A 390 1.84 -29.02 -1.97
N ALA A 391 2.02 -29.78 -0.89
CA ALA A 391 1.02 -29.86 0.18
C ALA A 391 0.82 -28.49 0.86
N MET A 392 1.90 -27.75 1.09
CA MET A 392 1.84 -26.39 1.61
C MET A 392 1.12 -25.44 0.64
N SER A 393 1.43 -25.51 -0.66
CA SER A 393 0.83 -24.68 -1.70
C SER A 393 -0.67 -24.93 -1.85
N ILE A 394 -1.12 -26.19 -1.81
CA ILE A 394 -2.56 -26.51 -1.83
C ILE A 394 -3.27 -25.88 -0.64
N THR A 395 -2.66 -25.89 0.54
CA THR A 395 -3.24 -25.31 1.76
C THR A 395 -3.41 -23.80 1.63
N TYR A 396 -2.39 -23.09 1.13
CA TYR A 396 -2.47 -21.65 0.89
C TYR A 396 -3.41 -21.29 -0.27
N THR A 397 -3.50 -22.10 -1.32
CA THR A 397 -4.49 -21.93 -2.38
C THR A 397 -5.91 -22.03 -1.83
N VAL A 398 -6.19 -23.04 -0.98
CA VAL A 398 -7.49 -23.16 -0.33
C VAL A 398 -7.77 -21.93 0.53
N ALA A 399 -6.79 -21.46 1.32
CA ALA A 399 -6.95 -20.24 2.10
C ALA A 399 -7.24 -19.00 1.22
N GLY A 400 -6.61 -18.89 0.05
CA GLY A 400 -6.81 -17.79 -0.90
C GLY A 400 -8.15 -17.82 -1.61
N VAL A 401 -8.62 -19.02 -1.98
CA VAL A 401 -9.97 -19.21 -2.54
C VAL A 401 -11.02 -18.88 -1.49
N LEU A 402 -10.88 -19.41 -0.27
CA LEU A 402 -11.82 -19.12 0.83
C LEU A 402 -11.84 -17.63 1.12
N ALA A 403 -10.69 -16.97 1.12
CA ALA A 403 -10.60 -15.54 1.27
C ALA A 403 -11.35 -14.73 0.20
N GLY A 404 -11.20 -15.09 -1.07
CA GLY A 404 -11.93 -14.43 -2.15
C GLY A 404 -13.44 -14.64 -2.07
N VAL A 405 -13.88 -15.75 -1.46
CA VAL A 405 -15.31 -16.03 -1.25
C VAL A 405 -15.86 -15.34 0.01
N PHE A 406 -15.08 -15.24 1.09
CA PHE A 406 -15.54 -14.72 2.39
C PHE A 406 -15.39 -13.19 2.55
N GLY A 407 -14.62 -12.51 1.70
CA GLY A 407 -14.56 -11.04 1.65
C GLY A 407 -14.08 -10.35 2.93
N GLU A 408 -14.39 -9.05 3.07
CA GLU A 408 -13.88 -8.06 4.06
C GLU A 408 -13.86 -8.50 5.54
N ASN A 409 -14.52 -9.59 5.92
CA ASN A 409 -14.59 -10.10 7.29
C ASN A 409 -13.39 -10.96 7.72
N LEU A 410 -12.56 -11.45 6.80
CA LEU A 410 -11.45 -12.36 7.16
C LEU A 410 -10.39 -11.65 8.03
N GLN A 411 -10.12 -10.38 7.75
CA GLN A 411 -9.14 -9.58 8.50
C GLN A 411 -9.59 -9.31 9.93
N ALA A 412 -10.89 -9.09 10.16
CA ALA A 412 -11.46 -8.94 11.49
C ALA A 412 -11.39 -10.25 12.30
N ALA A 413 -11.56 -11.41 11.65
CA ALA A 413 -11.44 -12.71 12.31
C ALA A 413 -10.01 -12.99 12.79
N PHE A 414 -8.99 -12.69 11.98
CA PHE A 414 -7.58 -12.89 12.37
C PHE A 414 -7.11 -11.97 13.51
N GLN A 415 -7.84 -10.87 13.75
CA GLN A 415 -7.56 -9.93 14.83
C GLN A 415 -8.31 -10.28 16.13
N ASN A 416 -9.08 -11.37 16.15
CA ASN A 416 -9.78 -11.78 17.36
C ASN A 416 -8.77 -12.11 18.49
N PRO A 417 -8.96 -11.53 19.69
CA PRO A 417 -8.24 -11.86 20.92
C PRO A 417 -7.87 -13.32 21.13
N TRP A 418 -8.82 -14.23 20.91
CA TRP A 418 -8.63 -15.66 21.11
C TRP A 418 -7.67 -16.28 20.10
N ILE A 419 -7.75 -15.85 18.84
CA ILE A 419 -6.89 -16.35 17.76
C ILE A 419 -5.47 -15.84 17.97
N ILE A 420 -5.33 -14.55 18.29
CA ILE A 420 -4.03 -13.94 18.62
C ILE A 420 -3.41 -14.64 19.84
N GLY A 421 -4.17 -14.80 20.92
CA GLY A 421 -3.70 -15.50 22.12
C GLY A 421 -3.24 -16.93 21.83
N SER A 422 -4.01 -17.69 21.04
CA SER A 422 -3.66 -19.06 20.66
C SER A 422 -2.34 -19.12 19.88
N PHE A 423 -2.14 -18.25 18.87
CA PHE A 423 -0.90 -18.25 18.09
C PHE A 423 0.31 -17.79 18.89
N SER A 424 0.17 -16.78 19.76
CA SER A 424 1.23 -16.38 20.68
C SER A 424 1.67 -17.52 21.61
N VAL A 425 0.73 -18.31 22.13
CA VAL A 425 1.03 -19.50 22.94
C VAL A 425 1.74 -20.57 22.11
N VAL A 426 1.29 -20.84 20.89
CA VAL A 426 1.93 -21.81 19.99
C VAL A 426 3.39 -21.41 19.69
N PHE A 427 3.65 -20.13 19.41
CA PHE A 427 5.02 -19.66 19.19
C PHE A 427 5.90 -19.74 20.44
N LEU A 428 5.34 -19.43 21.61
CA LEU A 428 6.04 -19.60 22.89
C LEU A 428 6.42 -21.06 23.13
N LEU A 429 5.49 -21.99 22.88
CA LEU A 429 5.74 -23.43 22.99
C LEU A 429 6.80 -23.91 21.96
N LEU A 430 6.74 -23.43 20.72
CA LEU A 430 7.74 -23.80 19.72
C LEU A 430 9.13 -23.26 20.10
N ALA A 431 9.22 -22.05 20.64
CA ALA A 431 10.46 -21.48 21.11
C ALA A 431 11.05 -22.27 22.30
N LEU A 432 10.21 -22.66 23.28
CA LEU A 432 10.63 -23.50 24.41
C LEU A 432 11.17 -24.86 23.97
N SER A 433 10.59 -25.45 22.92
CA SER A 433 11.10 -26.66 22.27
C SER A 433 12.47 -26.45 21.63
N MET A 434 12.70 -25.30 20.99
CA MET A 434 14.01 -24.94 20.41
C MET A 434 15.10 -24.74 21.47
N PHE A 435 14.77 -24.25 22.66
CA PHE A 435 15.70 -24.19 23.80
C PHE A 435 15.99 -25.55 24.44
N GLY A 436 15.30 -26.61 24.02
CA GLY A 436 15.49 -27.96 24.56
C GLY A 436 14.92 -28.16 25.96
N PHE A 437 14.03 -27.26 26.44
CA PHE A 437 13.36 -27.43 27.73
C PHE A 437 12.47 -28.68 27.76
N TYR A 438 11.87 -29.00 26.62
CA TYR A 438 11.24 -30.28 26.34
C TYR A 438 11.46 -30.60 24.86
N GLU A 439 11.81 -31.84 24.54
CA GLU A 439 11.56 -32.33 23.19
C GLU A 439 10.08 -32.69 23.11
N LEU A 440 9.39 -32.31 22.05
CA LEU A 440 8.02 -32.72 21.76
C LEU A 440 8.00 -34.22 21.40
N GLN A 441 8.43 -35.09 22.32
CA GLN A 441 8.40 -36.53 22.17
C GLN A 441 6.97 -36.98 22.43
N LEU A 442 6.35 -37.57 21.41
CA LEU A 442 5.03 -38.19 21.53
C LEU A 442 5.02 -39.15 22.73
N PRO A 443 3.94 -39.22 23.53
CA PRO A 443 3.85 -40.14 24.66
C PRO A 443 4.25 -41.56 24.22
N SER A 444 5.07 -42.26 24.99
CA SER A 444 5.65 -43.56 24.58
C SER A 444 4.61 -44.61 24.15
N SER A 445 3.37 -44.50 24.63
CA SER A 445 2.22 -45.30 24.21
C SER A 445 1.70 -44.97 22.80
N VAL A 446 1.71 -43.69 22.42
CA VAL A 446 1.35 -43.20 21.08
C VAL A 446 2.53 -43.41 20.14
N GLN A 447 3.75 -43.16 20.61
CA GLN A 447 4.98 -43.37 19.85
C GLN A 447 5.21 -44.86 19.57
N SER A 448 4.92 -45.78 20.49
CA SER A 448 4.98 -47.23 20.23
C SER A 448 3.87 -47.71 19.29
N LYS A 449 2.63 -47.21 19.42
CA LYS A 449 1.55 -47.50 18.47
C LYS A 449 1.84 -46.95 17.07
N LEU A 450 2.28 -45.70 16.96
CA LEU A 450 2.75 -45.13 15.69
C LEU A 450 4.02 -45.82 15.20
N ALA A 451 4.95 -46.23 16.05
CA ALA A 451 6.15 -46.96 15.64
C ALA A 451 5.78 -48.35 15.13
N THR A 452 4.77 -49.03 15.67
CA THR A 452 4.28 -50.31 15.11
C THR A 452 3.52 -50.10 13.79
N LEU A 453 2.75 -49.02 13.64
CA LEU A 453 2.15 -48.61 12.36
C LEU A 453 3.22 -48.16 11.34
N SER A 454 4.27 -47.49 11.80
CA SER A 454 5.40 -46.96 11.03
C SER A 454 6.50 -48.00 10.80
N ASN A 455 6.53 -49.11 11.52
CA ASN A 455 7.33 -50.27 11.15
C ASN A 455 6.64 -51.05 10.02
N LYS A 456 5.32 -50.95 9.92
CA LYS A 456 4.54 -51.37 8.73
C LYS A 456 4.62 -50.36 7.58
N GLN A 457 4.77 -49.07 7.87
CA GLN A 457 5.00 -48.00 6.89
C GLN A 457 6.40 -47.41 7.04
N GLN A 458 7.38 -48.00 6.33
CA GLN A 458 8.78 -47.54 6.27
C GLN A 458 8.89 -46.00 6.38
N GLY A 459 9.59 -45.52 7.41
CA GLY A 459 9.76 -44.09 7.67
C GLY A 459 10.23 -43.32 6.44
N GLY A 460 9.52 -42.23 6.12
CA GLY A 460 9.70 -41.38 4.95
C GLY A 460 8.82 -41.74 3.75
N THR A 461 7.55 -42.05 4.00
CA THR A 461 6.51 -42.07 2.98
C THR A 461 6.14 -40.63 2.57
N LEU A 462 5.84 -40.45 1.28
CA LEU A 462 5.35 -39.17 0.74
C LEU A 462 4.14 -38.63 1.54
N THR A 463 3.32 -39.52 2.09
CA THR A 463 2.15 -39.20 2.90
C THR A 463 2.51 -38.49 4.21
N GLY A 464 3.56 -38.93 4.92
CA GLY A 464 4.00 -38.27 6.16
C GLY A 464 4.55 -36.87 5.91
N VAL A 465 5.26 -36.69 4.79
CA VAL A 465 5.78 -35.39 4.37
C VAL A 465 4.67 -34.44 3.92
N ALA A 466 3.63 -34.93 3.25
CA ALA A 466 2.47 -34.13 2.87
C ALA A 466 1.67 -33.62 4.10
N ILE A 467 1.46 -34.47 5.11
CA ILE A 467 0.78 -34.08 6.36
C ILE A 467 1.59 -33.01 7.10
N MET A 468 2.90 -33.18 7.19
CA MET A 468 3.78 -32.17 7.78
C MET A 468 3.77 -30.86 6.99
N GLY A 469 3.70 -30.90 5.66
CA GLY A 469 3.54 -29.71 4.80
C GLY A 469 2.25 -28.94 5.08
N PHE A 470 1.12 -29.65 5.22
CA PHE A 470 -0.17 -29.05 5.58
C PHE A 470 -0.15 -28.39 6.97
N LEU A 471 0.36 -29.09 7.99
CA LEU A 471 0.49 -28.56 9.35
C LEU A 471 1.41 -27.33 9.38
N SER A 472 2.48 -27.35 8.59
CA SER A 472 3.43 -26.24 8.50
C SER A 472 2.82 -24.99 7.88
N ALA A 473 1.93 -25.12 6.88
CA ALA A 473 1.18 -23.99 6.34
C ALA A 473 0.34 -23.28 7.41
N LEU A 474 -0.28 -24.05 8.32
CA LEU A 474 -1.07 -23.51 9.43
C LEU A 474 -0.22 -22.74 10.44
N ILE A 475 0.98 -23.24 10.73
CA ILE A 475 1.92 -22.64 11.70
C ILE A 475 2.58 -21.39 11.13
N VAL A 476 2.86 -21.36 9.83
CA VAL A 476 3.52 -20.23 9.15
C VAL A 476 2.54 -19.08 8.86
N GLY A 477 1.24 -19.35 8.83
CA GLY A 477 0.17 -18.37 8.58
C GLY A 477 0.32 -17.02 9.32
N PRO A 478 0.57 -16.97 10.64
CA PRO A 478 0.72 -15.72 11.37
C PRO A 478 1.93 -14.87 10.93
N CYS A 479 3.00 -15.51 10.45
CA CYS A 479 4.19 -14.80 9.98
C CYS A 479 4.05 -14.26 8.56
N VAL A 480 3.06 -14.75 7.81
CA VAL A 480 2.75 -14.33 6.44
C VAL A 480 1.50 -13.43 6.41
N ALA A 481 0.95 -13.12 7.58
CA ALA A 481 -0.27 -12.32 7.73
C ALA A 481 -0.21 -10.93 7.09
N PRO A 482 0.89 -10.15 7.14
CA PRO A 482 0.89 -8.81 6.54
C PRO A 482 0.83 -8.81 5.00
N PRO A 483 1.65 -9.59 4.26
CA PRO A 483 1.48 -9.71 2.80
C PRO A 483 0.16 -10.37 2.42
N LEU A 484 -0.32 -11.33 3.22
CA LEU A 484 -1.66 -11.89 3.04
C LEU A 484 -2.73 -10.82 3.19
N ALA A 485 -2.67 -9.94 4.19
CA ALA A 485 -3.69 -8.89 4.38
C ALA A 485 -3.83 -7.99 3.14
N GLY A 486 -2.72 -7.52 2.56
CA GLY A 486 -2.76 -6.75 1.31
C GLY A 486 -3.34 -7.55 0.13
N ALA A 487 -2.99 -8.83 0.03
CA ALA A 487 -3.58 -9.75 -0.95
C ALA A 487 -5.09 -9.92 -0.75
N LEU A 488 -5.51 -10.15 0.49
CA LEU A 488 -6.88 -10.41 0.89
C LEU A 488 -7.77 -9.18 0.65
N ILE A 489 -7.26 -7.98 0.89
CA ILE A 489 -7.97 -6.72 0.59
C ILE A 489 -8.18 -6.59 -0.92
N TYR A 490 -7.15 -6.81 -1.72
CA TYR A 490 -7.25 -6.76 -3.19
C TYR A 490 -8.19 -7.84 -3.75
N ILE A 491 -8.06 -9.09 -3.30
CA ILE A 491 -8.90 -10.21 -3.71
C ILE A 491 -10.34 -10.02 -3.23
N GLY A 492 -10.53 -9.47 -2.02
CA GLY A 492 -11.84 -9.18 -1.44
C GLY A 492 -12.57 -8.06 -2.17
N GLN A 493 -11.86 -7.05 -2.67
CA GLN A 493 -12.44 -5.97 -3.49
C GLN A 493 -12.74 -6.43 -4.92
N THR A 494 -11.92 -7.31 -5.49
CA THR A 494 -12.11 -7.82 -6.87
C THR A 494 -13.09 -8.99 -6.95
N GLY A 495 -13.29 -9.73 -5.86
CA GLY A 495 -14.18 -10.90 -5.80
C GLY A 495 -13.69 -12.12 -6.61
N ASP A 496 -12.46 -12.07 -7.16
CA ASP A 496 -11.91 -13.13 -7.99
C ASP A 496 -11.19 -14.19 -7.13
N ALA A 497 -11.96 -15.21 -6.73
CA ALA A 497 -11.47 -16.34 -5.94
C ALA A 497 -10.39 -17.16 -6.68
N LEU A 498 -10.41 -17.21 -8.01
CA LEU A 498 -9.41 -17.94 -8.79
C LEU A 498 -8.07 -17.20 -8.78
N LEU A 499 -8.10 -15.89 -8.99
CA LEU A 499 -6.93 -15.03 -8.90
C LEU A 499 -6.29 -15.11 -7.51
N GLY A 500 -7.10 -15.08 -6.44
CA GLY A 500 -6.62 -15.25 -5.08
C GLY A 500 -5.98 -16.61 -4.81
N GLY A 501 -6.57 -17.69 -5.33
CA GLY A 501 -6.01 -19.03 -5.23
C GLY A 501 -4.66 -19.17 -5.96
N VAL A 502 -4.55 -18.63 -7.17
CA VAL A 502 -3.33 -18.68 -8.00
C VAL A 502 -2.22 -17.79 -7.42
N ALA A 503 -2.55 -16.60 -6.92
CA ALA A 503 -1.60 -15.70 -6.28
C ALA A 503 -0.95 -16.34 -5.03
N LEU A 504 -1.76 -16.93 -4.14
CA LEU A 504 -1.22 -17.60 -2.94
C LEU A 504 -0.50 -18.91 -3.28
N PHE A 505 -0.90 -19.60 -4.34
CA PHE A 505 -0.13 -20.73 -4.87
C PHE A 505 1.28 -20.29 -5.30
N ALA A 506 1.38 -19.22 -6.08
CA ALA A 506 2.64 -18.68 -6.57
C ALA A 506 3.55 -18.22 -5.41
N MET A 507 2.98 -17.55 -4.41
CA MET A 507 3.70 -17.16 -3.19
C MET A 507 4.25 -18.38 -2.44
N SER A 508 3.44 -19.43 -2.25
CA SER A 508 3.89 -20.67 -1.58
C SER A 508 5.01 -21.37 -2.35
N ILE A 509 4.95 -21.39 -3.68
CA ILE A 509 6.02 -21.94 -4.53
C ILE A 509 7.30 -21.09 -4.41
N GLY A 510 7.19 -19.76 -4.37
CA GLY A 510 8.32 -18.86 -4.15
C GLY A 510 9.02 -19.12 -2.82
N MET A 511 8.24 -19.30 -1.76
CA MET A 511 8.74 -19.67 -0.43
C MET A 511 9.36 -21.08 -0.39
N GLY A 512 8.80 -22.02 -1.16
CA GLY A 512 9.27 -23.40 -1.25
C GLY A 512 10.54 -23.57 -2.09
N MET A 513 10.85 -22.64 -3.01
CA MET A 513 12.02 -22.76 -3.89
C MET A 513 13.35 -22.86 -3.12
N PRO A 514 13.65 -22.01 -2.12
CA PRO A 514 14.85 -22.18 -1.29
C PRO A 514 14.89 -23.53 -0.55
N LEU A 515 13.74 -24.01 -0.06
CA LEU A 515 13.65 -25.32 0.61
C LEU A 515 13.93 -26.47 -0.37
N LEU A 516 13.47 -26.38 -1.62
CA LEU A 516 13.78 -27.35 -2.68
C LEU A 516 15.27 -27.35 -3.02
N LEU A 517 15.87 -26.17 -3.10
CA LEU A 517 17.30 -26.00 -3.41
C LEU A 517 18.19 -26.52 -2.27
N LEU A 518 17.80 -26.27 -1.02
CA LEU A 518 18.48 -26.81 0.15
C LEU A 518 18.24 -28.32 0.32
N GLY A 519 17.02 -28.81 0.08
CA GLY A 519 16.69 -30.24 0.15
C GLY A 519 17.43 -31.08 -0.90
N THR A 520 17.64 -30.54 -2.10
CA THR A 520 18.42 -31.20 -3.16
C THR A 520 19.93 -31.21 -2.89
N SER A 521 20.45 -30.17 -2.21
CA SER A 521 21.87 -30.03 -1.84
C SER A 521 22.21 -30.62 -0.47
N ALA A 522 21.21 -31.00 0.32
CA ALA A 522 21.31 -31.48 1.70
C ALA A 522 22.29 -32.64 1.88
N GLY A 523 22.39 -33.54 0.89
CA GLY A 523 23.29 -34.70 0.97
C GLY A 523 24.78 -34.39 0.76
N LYS A 524 25.14 -33.22 0.22
CA LYS A 524 26.53 -32.91 -0.17
C LYS A 524 27.10 -31.64 0.46
N LEU A 525 26.24 -30.67 0.83
CA LEU A 525 26.67 -29.35 1.29
C LEU A 525 26.44 -29.10 2.79
N MET A 526 25.50 -29.81 3.43
CA MET A 526 25.15 -29.53 4.83
C MET A 526 26.04 -30.30 5.82
N PRO A 527 26.70 -29.62 6.78
CA PRO A 527 27.44 -30.28 7.84
C PRO A 527 26.49 -31.07 8.75
N ARG A 528 26.98 -32.17 9.34
CA ARG A 528 26.19 -32.95 10.30
C ARG A 528 25.72 -32.06 11.45
N ALA A 529 24.48 -32.26 11.88
CA ALA A 529 23.93 -31.64 13.07
C ALA A 529 24.90 -31.77 14.26
N GLY A 530 25.26 -30.65 14.88
CA GLY A 530 26.23 -30.56 15.97
C GLY A 530 26.12 -29.22 16.68
N ALA A 531 27.13 -28.80 17.45
CA ALA A 531 27.06 -27.61 18.33
C ALA A 531 26.71 -26.27 17.63
N TRP A 532 26.89 -26.15 16.31
CA TRP A 532 26.42 -24.98 15.56
C TRP A 532 24.88 -24.92 15.48
N MET A 533 24.21 -26.07 15.41
CA MET A 533 22.75 -26.15 15.38
C MET A 533 22.12 -25.65 16.69
N ASP A 534 22.76 -25.89 17.83
CA ASP A 534 22.27 -25.43 19.13
C ASP A 534 22.35 -23.90 19.24
N ALA A 535 23.40 -23.29 18.68
CA ALA A 535 23.51 -21.83 18.60
C ALA A 535 22.42 -21.24 17.68
N VAL A 536 22.15 -21.88 16.54
CA VAL A 536 21.09 -21.47 15.61
C VAL A 536 19.71 -21.59 16.27
N LYS A 537 19.41 -22.72 16.93
CA LYS A 537 18.16 -22.93 17.67
C LYS A 537 17.94 -21.88 18.75
N ALA A 538 18.99 -21.52 19.49
CA ALA A 538 18.91 -20.50 20.53
C ALA A 538 18.59 -19.11 19.96
N VAL A 539 19.25 -18.70 18.87
CA VAL A 539 18.99 -17.39 18.23
C VAL A 539 17.57 -17.32 17.68
N PHE A 540 17.12 -18.35 16.95
CA PHE A 540 15.76 -18.39 16.41
C PHE A 540 14.69 -18.57 17.50
N GLY A 541 15.00 -19.28 18.59
CA GLY A 541 14.13 -19.40 19.76
C GLY A 541 13.86 -18.04 20.40
N VAL A 542 14.90 -17.23 20.64
CA VAL A 542 14.75 -15.86 21.17
C VAL A 542 13.92 -15.01 20.21
N MET A 543 14.19 -15.10 18.91
CA MET A 543 13.44 -14.35 17.89
C MET A 543 11.96 -14.74 17.83
N LEU A 544 11.63 -16.03 17.94
CA LEU A 544 10.25 -16.52 18.01
C LEU A 544 9.51 -16.02 19.26
N ILE A 545 10.17 -15.96 20.43
CA ILE A 545 9.56 -15.33 21.61
C ILE A 545 9.35 -13.84 21.36
N GLY A 546 10.29 -13.15 20.70
CA GLY A 546 10.14 -11.74 20.32
C GLY A 546 8.89 -11.50 19.46
N VAL A 547 8.68 -12.34 18.44
CA VAL A 547 7.47 -12.29 17.60
C VAL A 547 6.22 -12.63 18.42
N ALA A 548 6.28 -13.62 19.31
CA ALA A 548 5.16 -13.98 20.17
C ALA A 548 4.75 -12.82 21.09
N ILE A 549 5.71 -12.12 21.70
CA ILE A 549 5.49 -10.93 22.54
C ILE A 549 4.96 -9.78 21.70
N TRP A 550 5.52 -9.54 20.52
CA TRP A 550 5.05 -8.51 19.60
C TRP A 550 3.58 -8.77 19.19
N MET A 551 3.23 -10.00 18.89
CA MET A 551 1.85 -10.36 18.55
C MET A 551 0.91 -10.23 19.76
N ALA A 552 1.39 -10.64 20.94
CA ALA A 552 0.66 -10.53 22.20
C ALA A 552 0.48 -9.06 22.65
N SER A 553 1.38 -8.14 22.24
CA SER A 553 1.26 -6.70 22.53
C SER A 553 0.00 -6.06 21.94
N ARG A 554 -0.65 -6.72 20.97
CA ARG A 554 -1.93 -6.28 20.42
C ARG A 554 -3.10 -6.47 21.38
N ILE A 555 -2.97 -7.37 22.36
CA ILE A 555 -4.02 -7.67 23.35
C ILE A 555 -3.61 -7.36 24.79
N LEU A 556 -2.32 -7.36 25.10
CA LEU A 556 -1.83 -7.09 26.43
C LEU A 556 -1.55 -5.59 26.65
N PRO A 557 -1.79 -5.06 27.86
CA PRO A 557 -1.43 -3.69 28.20
C PRO A 557 0.08 -3.48 28.07
N ALA A 558 0.48 -2.24 27.80
CA ALA A 558 1.88 -1.85 27.57
C ALA A 558 2.82 -2.30 28.71
N GLU A 559 2.34 -2.29 29.95
CA GLU A 559 3.07 -2.70 31.15
C GLU A 559 3.53 -4.16 31.07
N VAL A 560 2.63 -5.08 30.72
CA VAL A 560 2.94 -6.52 30.63
C VAL A 560 3.84 -6.79 29.43
N THR A 561 3.64 -6.06 28.34
CA THR A 561 4.49 -6.16 27.14
C THR A 561 5.92 -5.72 27.44
N MET A 562 6.12 -4.61 28.14
CA MET A 562 7.45 -4.15 28.57
C MET A 562 8.13 -5.15 29.49
N PHE A 563 7.39 -5.71 30.45
CA PHE A 563 7.92 -6.74 31.33
C PHE A 563 8.36 -7.98 30.55
N ALA A 564 7.57 -8.44 29.58
CA ALA A 564 7.91 -9.58 28.73
C ALA A 564 9.18 -9.33 27.89
N TRP A 565 9.31 -8.14 27.29
CA TRP A 565 10.52 -7.74 26.56
C TRP A 565 11.75 -7.66 27.47
N SER A 566 11.62 -7.11 28.67
CA SER A 566 12.70 -7.06 29.67
C SER A 566 13.15 -8.48 30.06
N LEU A 567 12.20 -9.37 30.36
CA LEU A 567 12.47 -10.77 30.70
C LEU A 567 13.19 -11.50 29.55
N LEU A 568 12.76 -11.29 28.30
CA LEU A 568 13.39 -11.85 27.12
C LEU A 568 14.85 -11.37 26.96
N LEU A 569 15.09 -10.06 27.09
CA LEU A 569 16.43 -9.50 26.91
C LEU A 569 17.39 -9.93 28.02
N ILE A 570 16.91 -9.96 29.27
CA ILE A 570 17.70 -10.41 30.43
C ILE A 570 18.01 -11.90 30.33
N SER A 571 17.01 -12.75 30.02
CA SER A 571 17.24 -14.20 29.83
C SER A 571 18.19 -14.48 28.68
N SER A 572 18.06 -13.76 27.56
CA SER A 572 18.98 -13.87 26.42
C SER A 572 20.41 -13.46 26.79
N ALA A 573 20.58 -12.40 27.57
CA ALA A 573 21.89 -11.96 28.06
C ALA A 573 22.56 -12.98 28.98
N VAL A 574 21.78 -13.61 29.87
CA VAL A 574 22.27 -14.71 30.73
C VAL A 574 22.71 -15.90 29.87
N TYR A 575 21.93 -16.27 28.87
CA TYR A 575 22.23 -17.38 27.96
C TYR A 575 23.49 -17.13 27.11
N LEU A 576 23.74 -15.88 26.70
CA LEU A 576 24.98 -15.43 26.04
C LEU A 576 26.21 -15.46 26.97
N GLY A 577 26.02 -15.71 28.26
CA GLY A 577 27.10 -15.81 29.23
C GLY A 577 27.59 -14.45 29.75
N ALA A 578 26.71 -13.45 29.85
CA ALA A 578 27.05 -12.11 30.37
C ALA A 578 27.80 -12.17 31.72
N PHE A 579 27.47 -13.14 32.58
CA PHE A 579 28.09 -13.33 33.91
C PHE A 579 29.20 -14.37 33.95
N ASN A 580 29.52 -15.03 32.82
CA ASN A 580 30.56 -16.05 32.79
C ASN A 580 31.97 -15.44 32.76
N SER A 581 32.90 -16.07 33.48
CA SER A 581 34.31 -15.63 33.51
C SER A 581 34.97 -15.76 32.13
N THR A 582 35.81 -14.78 31.78
CA THR A 582 36.53 -14.67 30.51
C THR A 582 37.95 -15.22 30.55
N ALA A 583 38.35 -15.83 31.67
CA ALA A 583 39.63 -16.52 31.78
C ALA A 583 39.63 -17.71 30.79
N ASP A 584 40.54 -17.68 29.81
CA ASP A 584 40.84 -18.72 28.81
C ASP A 584 39.84 -19.00 27.67
N LYS A 585 39.07 -18.00 27.21
CA LYS A 585 38.19 -18.15 26.03
C LYS A 585 38.57 -17.27 24.83
N SER A 586 38.32 -17.81 23.63
CA SER A 586 38.51 -17.18 22.31
C SER A 586 37.98 -15.74 22.24
N GLY A 587 38.61 -14.86 21.45
CA GLY A 587 38.19 -13.46 21.28
C GLY A 587 36.72 -13.29 20.87
N TRP A 588 36.15 -14.25 20.12
CA TRP A 588 34.73 -14.28 19.76
C TRP A 588 33.79 -14.37 20.98
N PHE A 589 34.20 -15.10 22.02
CA PHE A 589 33.42 -15.21 23.26
C PHE A 589 33.35 -13.86 24.00
N LYS A 590 34.40 -13.03 23.90
CA LYS A 590 34.43 -11.69 24.50
C LYS A 590 33.46 -10.72 23.81
N LEU A 591 33.30 -10.82 22.49
CA LEU A 591 32.31 -10.04 21.72
C LEU A 591 30.87 -10.44 22.07
N TYR A 592 30.53 -11.73 22.09
CA TYR A 592 29.19 -12.19 22.49
C TYR A 592 28.84 -11.80 23.93
N LYS A 593 29.83 -11.81 24.83
CA LYS A 593 29.66 -11.31 26.19
C LYS A 593 29.35 -9.81 26.24
N GLY A 594 30.06 -8.99 25.44
CA GLY A 594 29.79 -7.56 25.34
C GLY A 594 28.37 -7.26 24.85
N LEU A 595 27.92 -7.99 23.82
CA LEU A 595 26.55 -7.90 23.32
C LEU A 595 25.52 -8.33 24.38
N GLY A 596 25.78 -9.44 25.09
CA GLY A 596 24.94 -9.89 26.19
C GLY A 596 24.84 -8.87 27.32
N LEU A 597 25.94 -8.21 27.69
CA LEU A 597 25.94 -7.18 28.72
C LEU A 597 25.14 -5.93 28.28
N MET A 598 25.25 -5.52 27.02
CA MET A 598 24.41 -4.45 26.44
C MET A 598 22.92 -4.80 26.49
N MET A 599 22.55 -6.01 26.07
CA MET A 599 21.15 -6.49 26.13
C MET A 599 20.63 -6.55 27.57
N PHE A 600 21.47 -6.97 28.53
CA PHE A 600 21.12 -6.96 29.96
C PHE A 600 20.85 -5.54 30.47
N LEU A 601 21.73 -4.60 30.12
CA LEU A 601 21.63 -3.21 30.56
C LEU A 601 20.37 -2.54 29.98
N TYR A 602 20.08 -2.79 28.70
CA TYR A 602 18.84 -2.34 28.07
C TYR A 602 17.58 -3.00 28.67
N GLY A 603 17.63 -4.31 28.94
CA GLY A 603 16.54 -5.03 29.61
C GLY A 603 16.27 -4.49 31.02
N ALA A 604 17.32 -4.16 31.77
CA ALA A 604 17.22 -3.54 33.09
C ALA A 604 16.65 -2.10 33.01
N ILE A 605 17.07 -1.33 32.00
CA ILE A 605 16.53 0.00 31.71
C ILE A 605 15.02 -0.06 31.42
N LEU A 606 14.56 -1.03 30.61
CA LEU A 606 13.13 -1.23 30.35
C LEU A 606 12.37 -1.57 31.64
N LEU A 607 12.95 -2.39 32.51
CA LEU A 607 12.34 -2.74 33.81
C LEU A 607 12.22 -1.52 34.72
N ILE A 608 13.26 -0.69 34.79
CA ILE A 608 13.27 0.56 35.56
C ILE A 608 12.27 1.57 34.98
N GLY A 609 12.22 1.72 33.65
CA GLY A 609 11.26 2.59 32.97
C GLY A 609 9.81 2.16 33.19
N MET A 610 9.53 0.85 33.17
CA MET A 610 8.22 0.29 33.51
C MET A 610 7.84 0.59 34.97
N LEU A 611 8.74 0.35 35.92
CA LEU A 611 8.52 0.67 37.34
C LEU A 611 8.32 2.17 37.58
N ALA A 612 8.91 3.02 36.73
CA ALA A 612 8.71 4.46 36.73
C ALA A 612 7.38 4.88 36.06
N GLY A 613 6.64 3.97 35.42
CA GLY A 613 5.36 4.25 34.76
C GLY A 613 5.47 4.63 33.28
N SER A 614 6.61 4.39 32.63
CA SER A 614 6.74 4.55 31.18
C SER A 614 5.89 3.51 30.45
N LYS A 615 5.25 3.92 29.35
CA LYS A 615 4.49 3.04 28.43
C LYS A 615 5.17 2.88 27.07
N ASP A 616 6.31 3.53 26.88
CA ASP A 616 7.03 3.61 25.61
C ASP A 616 8.31 2.77 25.62
N THR A 617 8.38 1.71 24.80
CA THR A 617 9.50 0.75 24.77
C THR A 617 10.77 1.35 24.20
N LEU A 618 10.66 2.36 23.31
CA LEU A 618 11.80 3.05 22.69
C LEU A 618 12.38 4.17 23.58
N GLN A 619 11.58 4.75 24.49
CA GLN A 619 12.01 5.83 25.38
C GLN A 619 11.66 5.56 26.85
N PRO A 620 12.18 4.47 27.46
CA PRO A 620 11.81 4.06 28.82
C PRO A 620 12.18 5.10 29.90
N LEU A 621 13.19 5.94 29.66
CA LEU A 621 13.67 6.95 30.63
C LEU A 621 13.00 8.33 30.51
N LYS A 622 12.08 8.55 29.55
CA LYS A 622 11.46 9.86 29.34
C LYS A 622 10.75 10.39 30.60
N VAL A 623 10.26 9.48 31.43
CA VAL A 623 9.63 9.80 32.72
C VAL A 623 10.59 10.54 33.68
N PHE A 624 11.90 10.25 33.60
CA PHE A 624 12.92 10.89 34.44
C PHE A 624 13.44 12.23 33.89
N GLN A 625 13.22 12.52 32.60
CA GLN A 625 13.63 13.79 32.00
C GLN A 625 12.71 14.95 32.42
N ASN A 626 11.44 14.65 32.73
CA ASN A 626 10.46 15.64 33.19
C ASN A 626 10.47 15.88 34.71
N SER A 627 11.35 15.21 35.48
CA SER A 627 11.36 15.32 36.95
C SER A 627 12.09 16.56 37.49
N ASN A 628 12.87 17.26 36.66
CA ASN A 628 13.66 18.43 37.07
C ASN A 628 12.99 19.79 36.77
N ALA A 629 11.77 19.78 36.23
CA ALA A 629 10.95 20.98 36.13
C ALA A 629 9.77 20.85 37.09
N GLY A 630 9.83 21.57 38.22
CA GLY A 630 8.73 21.73 39.17
C GLY A 630 7.55 22.55 38.61
N GLY A 631 7.06 22.16 37.44
CA GLY A 631 5.85 22.66 36.83
C GLY A 631 5.06 21.48 36.29
N GLN A 632 3.83 21.31 36.77
CA GLN A 632 2.85 20.44 36.13
C GLN A 632 2.59 20.96 34.72
N LEU A 633 3.42 20.55 33.76
CA LEU A 633 2.98 20.41 32.39
C LEU A 633 2.44 18.98 32.30
N GLN A 634 1.16 18.85 32.65
CA GLN A 634 0.33 17.83 32.05
C GLN A 634 0.68 17.83 30.56
N SER A 635 1.19 16.71 30.04
CA SER A 635 1.07 16.46 28.61
C SER A 635 -0.44 16.41 28.38
N ASP A 636 -1.00 17.54 27.97
CA ASP A 636 -2.43 17.72 27.75
C ASP A 636 -2.82 16.79 26.61
N LYS A 637 -3.11 15.54 26.97
CA LYS A 637 -3.85 14.63 26.13
C LYS A 637 -5.15 15.34 25.82
N LEU A 638 -5.40 15.52 24.52
CA LEU A 638 -6.66 16.06 24.03
C LEU A 638 -7.83 15.35 24.74
N PRO A 639 -8.81 16.10 25.28
CA PRO A 639 -9.90 15.53 26.07
C PRO A 639 -10.91 14.85 25.16
N PHE A 640 -10.60 13.65 24.69
CA PHE A 640 -11.51 12.83 23.90
C PHE A 640 -12.61 12.26 24.79
N GLU A 641 -13.86 12.60 24.49
CA GLU A 641 -15.03 11.97 25.08
C GLU A 641 -15.40 10.71 24.28
N LYS A 642 -15.54 9.58 24.96
CA LYS A 642 -15.87 8.31 24.30
C LYS A 642 -17.35 8.24 23.97
N ILE A 643 -17.68 7.90 22.73
CA ILE A 643 -19.04 7.61 22.29
C ILE A 643 -19.14 6.18 21.77
N LYS A 644 -20.32 5.57 21.86
CA LYS A 644 -20.53 4.20 21.39
C LYS A 644 -21.68 4.06 20.39
N SER A 645 -22.78 4.78 20.59
CA SER A 645 -23.96 4.66 19.73
C SER A 645 -24.16 5.88 18.82
N SER A 646 -24.92 5.69 17.74
CA SER A 646 -25.38 6.77 16.88
C SER A 646 -26.29 7.77 17.62
N ALA A 647 -27.03 7.30 18.63
CA ALA A 647 -27.89 8.14 19.46
C ALA A 647 -27.06 9.09 20.35
N ASP A 648 -25.93 8.62 20.89
CA ASP A 648 -25.00 9.45 21.67
C ASP A 648 -24.40 10.55 20.79
N LEU A 649 -24.02 10.20 19.56
CA LEU A 649 -23.51 11.16 18.58
C LEU A 649 -24.56 12.23 18.24
N ASP A 650 -25.80 11.81 17.94
CA ASP A 650 -26.87 12.73 17.55
C ASP A 650 -27.23 13.71 18.69
N ALA A 651 -27.16 13.26 19.96
CA ALA A 651 -27.38 14.11 21.13
C ALA A 651 -26.31 15.22 21.27
N ILE A 652 -25.06 14.94 20.89
CA ILE A 652 -23.96 15.91 20.94
C ILE A 652 -24.01 16.84 19.73
N LEU A 653 -24.31 16.30 18.53
CA LEU A 653 -24.47 17.08 17.31
C LEU A 653 -25.64 18.08 17.41
N ALA A 654 -26.69 17.75 18.16
CA ALA A 654 -27.82 18.64 18.43
C ALA A 654 -27.44 19.93 19.18
N GLN A 655 -26.26 19.98 19.83
CA GLN A 655 -25.77 21.18 20.53
C GLN A 655 -25.17 22.23 19.57
N GLY A 656 -25.00 21.89 18.28
CA GLY A 656 -24.53 22.83 17.24
C GLY A 656 -23.06 23.25 17.35
N LYS A 657 -22.29 22.68 18.28
CA LYS A 657 -20.85 22.96 18.42
C LYS A 657 -20.03 22.25 17.33
N PRO A 658 -18.84 22.78 16.96
CA PRO A 658 -17.91 22.05 16.10
C PRO A 658 -17.47 20.78 16.80
N VAL A 659 -17.61 19.64 16.12
CA VAL A 659 -17.31 18.30 16.64
C VAL A 659 -16.34 17.60 15.70
N MET A 660 -15.28 17.03 16.26
CA MET A 660 -14.42 16.08 15.56
C MET A 660 -14.71 14.69 16.12
N LEU A 661 -15.07 13.75 15.26
CA LEU A 661 -15.29 12.35 15.60
C LEU A 661 -14.16 11.48 15.05
N ASP A 662 -13.40 10.86 15.95
CA ASP A 662 -12.33 9.92 15.65
C ASP A 662 -12.83 8.47 15.80
N PHE A 663 -12.82 7.69 14.72
CA PHE A 663 -13.03 6.25 14.75
C PHE A 663 -11.70 5.55 15.05
N TYR A 664 -11.62 4.95 16.24
CA TYR A 664 -10.41 4.37 16.81
C TYR A 664 -10.57 2.87 17.06
N ALA A 665 -9.46 2.12 16.96
CA ALA A 665 -9.38 0.78 17.53
C ALA A 665 -7.98 0.46 18.08
N ASP A 666 -7.89 -0.35 19.14
CA ASP A 666 -6.60 -0.77 19.73
C ASP A 666 -5.73 -1.60 18.76
N TRP A 667 -6.37 -2.31 17.84
CA TRP A 667 -5.72 -3.14 16.83
C TRP A 667 -5.25 -2.33 15.60
N CYS A 668 -5.66 -1.07 15.49
CA CYS A 668 -5.34 -0.19 14.38
C CYS A 668 -3.99 0.51 14.62
N VAL A 669 -2.97 0.09 13.86
CA VAL A 669 -1.60 0.65 13.97
C VAL A 669 -1.59 2.13 13.60
N SER A 670 -2.23 2.50 12.49
CA SER A 670 -2.31 3.89 12.04
C SER A 670 -3.04 4.80 13.02
N CYS A 671 -3.96 4.28 13.81
CA CYS A 671 -4.63 5.02 14.88
C CYS A 671 -3.63 5.38 16.00
N LYS A 672 -2.80 4.42 16.40
CA LYS A 672 -1.73 4.64 17.40
C LYS A 672 -0.66 5.58 16.89
N GLU A 673 -0.31 5.48 15.60
CA GLU A 673 0.60 6.43 14.94
C GLU A 673 0.04 7.85 14.97
N MET A 674 -1.25 8.04 14.65
CA MET A 674 -1.87 9.38 14.75
C MET A 674 -1.89 9.90 16.20
N GLU A 675 -2.18 9.06 17.20
CA GLU A 675 -2.11 9.48 18.61
C GLU A 675 -0.70 9.92 19.02
N GLN A 676 0.33 9.21 18.54
CA GLN A 676 1.72 9.44 18.92
C GLN A 676 2.39 10.56 18.13
N PHE A 677 2.08 10.72 16.85
CA PHE A 677 2.77 11.65 15.93
C PHE A 677 1.92 12.85 15.51
N THR A 678 0.59 12.75 15.51
CA THR A 678 -0.32 13.78 15.00
C THR A 678 -1.01 14.53 16.14
N PHE A 679 -1.65 13.82 17.08
CA PHE A 679 -2.39 14.43 18.20
C PHE A 679 -1.49 14.94 19.34
N SER A 680 -0.24 14.47 19.38
CA SER A 680 0.78 14.95 20.31
C SER A 680 1.41 16.28 19.88
N ASP A 681 1.24 16.69 18.62
CA ASP A 681 1.82 17.91 18.07
C ASP A 681 1.07 19.16 18.54
N GLN A 682 1.81 20.17 18.97
CA GLN A 682 1.25 21.40 19.54
C GLN A 682 0.44 22.21 18.51
N LYS A 683 0.74 22.11 17.21
CA LYS A 683 -0.03 22.79 16.14
C LYS A 683 -1.44 22.20 16.03
N VAL A 684 -1.55 20.88 16.09
CA VAL A 684 -2.84 20.17 16.04
C VAL A 684 -3.65 20.46 17.29
N GLN A 685 -3.02 20.47 18.47
CA GLN A 685 -3.69 20.81 19.72
C GLN A 685 -4.29 22.22 19.69
N ARG A 686 -3.55 23.22 19.20
CA ARG A 686 -4.06 24.59 19.03
C ARG A 686 -5.18 24.69 18.00
N ALA A 687 -5.08 23.94 16.90
CA ALA A 687 -6.11 23.93 15.86
C ALA A 687 -7.44 23.32 16.36
N LEU A 688 -7.38 22.41 17.32
CA LEU A 688 -8.53 21.75 17.92
C LEU A 688 -9.09 22.47 19.16
N GLU A 689 -8.51 23.61 19.56
CA GLU A 689 -9.04 24.40 20.66
C GLU A 689 -10.48 24.85 20.37
N GLY A 690 -11.43 24.54 21.27
CA GLY A 690 -12.84 24.88 21.10
C GLY A 690 -13.64 23.90 20.23
N VAL A 691 -13.03 22.84 19.73
CA VAL A 691 -13.71 21.71 19.06
C VAL A 691 -14.03 20.63 20.09
N THR A 692 -15.24 20.08 20.04
CA THR A 692 -15.63 18.93 20.88
C THR A 692 -15.04 17.67 20.27
N LEU A 693 -14.13 17.00 20.98
CA LEU A 693 -13.41 15.84 20.49
C LEU A 693 -14.10 14.56 20.96
N LEU A 694 -14.65 13.80 20.03
CA LEU A 694 -15.31 12.53 20.28
C LEU A 694 -14.46 11.39 19.75
N LYS A 695 -14.43 10.27 20.48
CA LYS A 695 -13.77 9.03 20.08
C LYS A 695 -14.78 7.89 20.06
N ALA A 696 -15.05 7.35 18.88
CA ALA A 696 -15.79 6.10 18.71
C ALA A 696 -14.79 4.94 18.77
N ASP A 697 -14.81 4.22 19.90
CA ASP A 697 -13.94 3.07 20.15
C ASP A 697 -14.58 1.81 19.56
N VAL A 698 -14.23 1.48 18.31
CA VAL A 698 -14.76 0.32 17.57
C VAL A 698 -13.90 -0.93 17.73
N THR A 699 -13.10 -1.00 18.80
CA THR A 699 -12.18 -2.13 19.07
C THR A 699 -12.95 -3.46 19.17
N ALA A 700 -14.14 -3.45 19.76
CA ALA A 700 -14.97 -4.63 19.93
C ALA A 700 -15.66 -5.10 18.63
N ASN A 701 -15.89 -4.18 17.69
CA ASN A 701 -16.59 -4.40 16.43
C ASN A 701 -17.96 -5.09 16.63
N ASP A 702 -18.71 -4.62 17.61
CA ASP A 702 -20.05 -5.11 17.93
C ASP A 702 -21.11 -4.56 16.95
N ASP A 703 -22.37 -4.97 17.10
CA ASP A 703 -23.44 -4.57 16.16
C ASP A 703 -23.72 -3.05 16.19
N LEU A 704 -23.43 -2.37 17.31
CA LEU A 704 -23.56 -0.92 17.42
C LEU A 704 -22.40 -0.22 16.69
N ASP A 705 -21.18 -0.72 16.85
CA ASP A 705 -20.00 -0.23 16.14
C ASP A 705 -20.20 -0.34 14.62
N LYS A 706 -20.67 -1.50 14.15
CA LYS A 706 -20.99 -1.73 12.73
C LYS A 706 -22.11 -0.84 12.23
N ALA A 707 -23.15 -0.62 13.02
CA ALA A 707 -24.24 0.29 12.65
C ALA A 707 -23.75 1.73 12.52
N LEU A 708 -22.88 2.19 13.43
CA LEU A 708 -22.29 3.52 13.40
C LEU A 708 -21.36 3.70 12.19
N MET A 709 -20.46 2.74 11.94
CA MET A 709 -19.56 2.78 10.76
C MET A 709 -20.34 2.74 9.44
N LYS A 710 -21.37 1.90 9.36
CA LYS A 710 -22.23 1.77 8.16
C LYS A 710 -23.02 3.05 7.87
N ARG A 711 -23.45 3.78 8.89
CA ARG A 711 -24.15 5.08 8.74
C ARG A 711 -23.31 6.09 7.94
N PHE A 712 -21.99 6.09 8.16
CA PHE A 712 -21.07 7.03 7.51
C PHE A 712 -20.29 6.44 6.32
N GLY A 713 -20.50 5.16 6.01
CA GLY A 713 -19.80 4.46 4.93
C GLY A 713 -18.31 4.23 5.23
N ILE A 714 -17.96 3.99 6.49
CA ILE A 714 -16.59 3.74 6.93
C ILE A 714 -16.35 2.23 6.96
N ILE A 715 -15.28 1.79 6.30
CA ILE A 715 -14.91 0.36 6.20
C ILE A 715 -14.01 -0.06 7.38
N GLY A 716 -13.22 0.87 7.92
CA GLY A 716 -12.41 0.64 9.11
C GLY A 716 -11.71 1.92 9.62
N PRO A 717 -11.14 1.86 10.84
CA PRO A 717 -10.33 2.93 11.43
C PRO A 717 -8.89 2.94 10.86
N PRO A 718 -8.16 4.08 10.92
CA PRO A 718 -8.59 5.37 11.46
C PRO A 718 -9.45 6.12 10.45
N ALA A 719 -10.55 6.69 10.93
CA ALA A 719 -11.37 7.60 10.13
C ALA A 719 -11.83 8.76 11.01
N ILE A 720 -11.58 9.99 10.57
CA ILE A 720 -11.90 11.20 11.31
C ILE A 720 -12.91 12.01 10.51
N LEU A 721 -14.03 12.30 11.15
CA LEU A 721 -15.13 13.08 10.60
C LEU A 721 -15.23 14.41 11.33
N PHE A 722 -15.54 15.47 10.58
CA PHE A 722 -15.72 16.81 11.12
C PHE A 722 -17.16 17.24 10.91
N PHE A 723 -17.77 17.80 11.96
CA PHE A 723 -19.14 18.27 11.97
C PHE A 723 -19.24 19.71 12.44
N GLU A 724 -20.08 20.49 11.78
CA GLU A 724 -20.39 21.87 12.15
C GLU A 724 -21.89 22.11 12.02
N ASN A 725 -22.54 22.70 13.03
CA ASN A 725 -24.00 22.87 13.09
C ASN A 725 -24.79 21.57 12.85
N GLY A 726 -24.25 20.42 13.24
CA GLY A 726 -24.86 19.11 13.05
C GLY A 726 -24.76 18.54 11.63
N GLN A 727 -24.10 19.23 10.69
CA GLN A 727 -23.82 18.71 9.34
C GLN A 727 -22.37 18.24 9.21
N GLU A 728 -22.17 17.15 8.48
CA GLU A 728 -20.85 16.57 8.23
C GLU A 728 -20.13 17.26 7.06
N HIS A 729 -18.90 17.71 7.28
CA HIS A 729 -18.00 18.19 6.24
C HIS A 729 -17.30 17.02 5.53
N LYS A 730 -18.05 16.29 4.69
CA LYS A 730 -17.55 15.08 4.00
C LYS A 730 -16.25 15.30 3.23
N ALA A 731 -16.05 16.50 2.66
CA ALA A 731 -14.85 16.84 1.89
C ALA A 731 -13.56 16.90 2.74
N GLN A 732 -13.68 17.08 4.06
CA GLN A 732 -12.54 17.13 4.99
C GLN A 732 -12.35 15.84 5.78
N ARG A 733 -13.08 14.76 5.42
CA ARG A 733 -12.92 13.46 6.07
C ARG A 733 -11.49 12.96 5.89
N VAL A 734 -10.88 12.49 6.97
CA VAL A 734 -9.56 11.86 6.94
C VAL A 734 -9.74 10.36 7.09
N VAL A 735 -9.17 9.59 6.18
CA VAL A 735 -9.13 8.12 6.25
C VAL A 735 -7.66 7.71 6.14
N GLY A 736 -7.20 6.87 7.07
CA GLY A 736 -5.79 6.50 7.17
C GLY A 736 -4.93 7.51 7.95
N PHE A 737 -3.64 7.21 8.05
CA PHE A 737 -2.68 8.06 8.76
C PHE A 737 -2.45 9.38 8.03
N LYS A 738 -2.36 10.47 8.79
CA LYS A 738 -2.00 11.80 8.28
C LYS A 738 -1.07 12.49 9.27
N ASN A 739 0.02 13.06 8.77
CA ASN A 739 1.01 13.76 9.59
C ASN A 739 0.41 15.04 10.23
N ALA A 740 1.14 15.64 11.19
CA ALA A 740 0.66 16.81 11.93
C ALA A 740 0.36 18.02 11.04
N ASP A 741 1.22 18.31 10.05
CA ASP A 741 1.07 19.49 9.19
C ASP A 741 -0.16 19.38 8.28
N ASP A 742 -0.33 18.26 7.57
CA ASP A 742 -1.47 18.08 6.67
C ASP A 742 -2.78 17.93 7.44
N PHE A 743 -2.74 17.31 8.64
CA PHE A 743 -3.89 17.20 9.51
C PHE A 743 -4.34 18.57 10.03
N SER A 744 -3.39 19.43 10.44
CA SER A 744 -3.69 20.80 10.89
C SER A 744 -4.35 21.65 9.80
N GLN A 745 -3.91 21.52 8.54
CA GLN A 745 -4.55 22.19 7.40
C GLN A 745 -5.98 21.68 7.16
N THR A 746 -6.22 20.39 7.39
CA THR A 746 -7.55 19.78 7.23
C THR A 746 -8.51 20.32 8.28
N ILE A 747 -8.06 20.44 9.54
CA ILE A 747 -8.84 21.04 10.64
C ILE A 747 -9.20 22.49 10.30
N GLN A 748 -8.24 23.28 9.80
CA GLN A 748 -8.49 24.69 9.43
C GLN A 748 -9.50 24.84 8.29
N ARG A 749 -9.53 23.90 7.33
CA ARG A 749 -10.54 23.88 6.26
C ARG A 749 -11.89 23.40 6.77
N ALA A 750 -11.91 22.50 7.75
CA ALA A 750 -13.13 21.92 8.33
C ALA A 750 -13.86 22.88 9.28
N PHE A 751 -13.12 23.69 10.03
CA PHE A 751 -13.66 24.69 10.95
C PHE A 751 -13.12 26.06 10.52
N THR A 752 -13.81 26.69 9.58
CA THR A 752 -13.41 28.01 9.09
C THR A 752 -13.63 29.03 10.22
N ARG A 753 -12.54 29.60 10.74
CA ARG A 753 -12.59 30.71 11.69
C ARG A 753 -12.49 32.06 10.99
#